data_AF-A0A420IDG8-F1
#
_entry.id   AF-A0A420IDG8-F1
#
_cell.length_a   1.000
_cell.length_b   1.000
_cell.length_c   1.000
_cell.angle_alpha   90.00
_cell.angle_beta   90.00
_cell.angle_gamma   90.00
#
_symmetry.space_group_name_H-M   'P 1'
#
loop_
_entity.id
_entity.type
_entity.pdbx_description
1 polymer ?
#
loop_
_entity_poly.entity_id
_entity_poly.type
_entity_poly.pdbx_seq_one_letter_code
_entity_poly.pdbx_strand_id
1 'polypeptide(L)'
;MSASTGPASTTKTMGKSTREIPHSSQKAKKWYPVEDDAIPKKVRKTIHPSKPRPSLTPGTVLILLAGRFRGKRVVLLKNLPQGVLLVTGPFKVNGVPLRRVNARYVIATSCKIDLEGLDEVKINEIAADKYFAREKNDKKKVEEFLNNNGEKPEKKLPSTSRAADQRAVDKTILANIKKVPFLISYLGSTFSLRKGDRPHEMVCLGWYFLNMDSRNFYADMPPSIVKLEIQKHFDALTHKQTKYAHNISRAAFTGTRITLRQVSPESESIYDFIIELYKSSRGRWDELRRKARINEEDIQRFLEYCAQFLGNCGNYKGFGDSKFLPRCEPRVFDCLAAASSPKAVEYYAATNGAIFSHENDRMMYLGYPDDGHMTNYYPESKDITKSDITAISEFLATKRLLPENTRLRKNPDGSFDLLIASAVPDCPDDGGDIGKETVFELDTGSLKGHILRLVYGDHSKEMSLISDYLRKAAGVAANENQVQMQLSYAESFEKGSLEAFKTSQRFWIRDKGPTVESNIGFIETYRDPHGVRGEWEGFVAVVNRERTRVFSSLVDAAEIMIPKLPWPRDFEKAEFLRPDFTSLEVLSFAGSGIPAGINIPNYDDIRQTEGFKNVSLGNVLSAKAPNEKIPFIAEDDLALFQKFRDAAFEVQVGIHELLGHGTGKLLQETESGKFNFDPASPPESPLSNKPITSYYKPGQTWGSVFGSIAASYEECRAECVAMALSCDFEILKIFGFGDGEPDMNSEPGDVLYIIYLSMIRAGLVSLEYWDPESKKWGQAHSQARFSILKCFLGAPDNFCKLNYRNGDLSDLTISLDRSKITTVGRKAIEDYLQKLHIYKSTADFTAGSKLYADMTYVEPDFWGNKLRAQVLQNKQPRKVFVQANTFEDPVTDKITLTEYEPTPEGMIKSYAERNI
;
A
#
# COMPACT_ATOMS: atom_id res chain seq x y z
N MET A 1 -33.30 87.99 -2.31
CA MET A 1 -34.70 88.43 -2.16
C MET A 1 -35.18 88.05 -0.77
N SER A 2 -35.51 89.08 0.02
CA SER A 2 -36.36 89.11 1.23
C SER A 2 -36.65 87.78 1.95
N ALA A 3 -36.05 87.60 3.13
CA ALA A 3 -36.55 86.70 4.16
C ALA A 3 -37.89 87.25 4.70
N SER A 4 -38.98 86.51 4.54
CA SER A 4 -40.24 86.79 5.23
C SER A 4 -40.15 86.26 6.67
N THR A 5 -40.28 87.19 7.62
CA THR A 5 -40.38 86.93 9.05
C THR A 5 -41.79 86.43 9.38
N GLY A 6 -41.93 85.16 9.75
CA GLY A 6 -43.13 84.64 10.42
C GLY A 6 -43.23 85.14 11.87
N PRO A 7 -44.43 85.19 12.48
CA PRO A 7 -44.68 85.91 13.73
C PRO A 7 -44.01 85.22 14.93
N ALA A 8 -43.28 86.00 15.72
CA ALA A 8 -42.57 85.54 16.91
C ALA A 8 -43.52 85.33 18.10
N SER A 9 -43.33 84.23 18.82
CA SER A 9 -43.88 83.97 20.15
C SER A 9 -43.40 85.04 21.13
N THR A 10 -44.28 85.48 22.03
CA THR A 10 -43.90 86.39 23.12
C THR A 10 -43.61 85.58 24.37
N THR A 11 -42.41 85.74 24.92
CA THR A 11 -42.02 85.09 26.18
C THR A 11 -42.43 85.99 27.35
N LYS A 12 -43.26 85.48 28.27
CA LYS A 12 -43.58 86.16 29.54
C LYS A 12 -43.01 85.36 30.71
N THR A 13 -42.40 86.08 31.65
CA THR A 13 -41.85 85.53 32.88
C THR A 13 -42.91 85.58 33.98
N MET A 14 -43.20 84.46 34.61
CA MET A 14 -44.14 84.34 35.74
C MET A 14 -43.42 83.60 36.86
N GLY A 15 -42.83 84.34 37.81
CA GLY A 15 -42.00 83.76 38.87
C GLY A 15 -40.64 83.24 38.36
N LYS A 16 -40.19 82.06 38.82
CA LYS A 16 -38.89 81.47 38.45
C LYS A 16 -38.86 80.77 37.08
N SER A 17 -39.94 80.84 36.29
CA SER A 17 -39.99 80.23 34.96
C SER A 17 -40.52 81.19 33.88
N THR A 18 -40.02 81.00 32.66
CA THR A 18 -40.41 81.71 31.43
C THR A 18 -41.29 80.81 30.55
N ARG A 19 -42.37 81.36 30.00
CA ARG A 19 -43.26 80.64 29.07
C ARG A 19 -43.42 81.43 27.77
N GLU A 20 -43.28 80.78 26.63
CA GLU A 20 -43.64 81.33 25.31
C GLU A 20 -45.14 81.18 25.07
N ILE A 21 -45.81 82.29 24.73
CA ILE A 21 -47.20 82.31 24.31
C ILE A 21 -47.22 82.41 22.77
N PRO A 22 -47.77 81.42 22.05
CA PRO A 22 -47.89 81.49 20.60
C PRO A 22 -48.94 82.53 20.16
N HIS A 23 -48.76 83.06 18.94
CA HIS A 23 -49.64 84.04 18.31
C HIS A 23 -51.07 83.48 18.10
N SER A 24 -52.10 84.34 18.11
CA SER A 24 -53.54 83.97 18.06
C SER A 24 -53.96 83.15 16.83
N SER A 25 -53.12 83.05 15.82
CA SER A 25 -53.31 82.25 14.61
C SER A 25 -52.90 80.78 14.74
N GLN A 26 -52.31 80.36 15.87
CA GLN A 26 -51.94 78.97 16.13
C GLN A 26 -53.01 78.29 17.00
N LYS A 27 -53.72 77.29 16.46
CA LYS A 27 -54.67 76.47 17.22
C LYS A 27 -53.94 75.74 18.36
N ALA A 28 -54.33 76.01 19.61
CA ALA A 28 -53.83 75.28 20.76
C ALA A 28 -54.17 73.79 20.64
N LYS A 29 -53.18 72.92 20.88
CA LYS A 29 -53.41 71.47 20.93
C LYS A 29 -54.35 71.14 22.10
N LYS A 30 -55.38 70.33 21.84
CA LYS A 30 -56.43 69.94 22.80
C LYS A 30 -55.91 69.04 23.95
N TRP A 31 -54.64 68.64 23.89
CA TRP A 31 -53.96 67.80 24.87
C TRP A 31 -52.52 68.25 25.02
N TYR A 32 -52.05 68.37 26.26
CA TYR A 32 -50.64 68.62 26.58
C TYR A 32 -50.06 67.30 27.09
N PRO A 33 -48.89 66.84 26.59
CA PRO A 33 -48.19 65.71 27.17
C PRO A 33 -47.82 66.03 28.62
N VAL A 34 -48.11 65.12 29.55
CA VAL A 34 -47.79 65.27 30.98
C VAL A 34 -46.33 64.88 31.26
N GLU A 35 -45.65 64.31 30.27
CA GLU A 35 -44.25 63.93 30.31
C GLU A 35 -43.49 64.66 29.20
N ASP A 36 -42.28 65.14 29.52
CA ASP A 36 -41.40 65.79 28.55
C ASP A 36 -41.00 64.79 27.46
N ASP A 37 -41.24 65.14 26.18
CA ASP A 37 -40.76 64.33 25.05
C ASP A 37 -39.24 64.19 25.14
N ALA A 38 -38.77 62.95 25.30
CA ALA A 38 -37.35 62.65 25.43
C ALA A 38 -36.57 63.13 24.19
N ILE A 39 -35.86 64.26 24.34
CA ILE A 39 -35.03 64.81 23.27
C ILE A 39 -33.91 63.81 22.96
N PRO A 40 -33.73 63.37 21.70
CA PRO A 40 -32.64 62.47 21.34
C PRO A 40 -31.29 63.08 21.74
N LYS A 41 -30.55 62.39 22.61
CA LYS A 41 -29.19 62.82 23.00
C LYS A 41 -28.33 62.96 21.73
N LYS A 42 -27.82 64.17 21.46
CA LYS A 42 -26.80 64.38 20.41
C LYS A 42 -25.55 63.59 20.78
N VAL A 43 -25.34 62.49 20.08
CA VAL A 43 -24.19 61.59 20.29
C VAL A 43 -22.92 62.31 19.84
N ARG A 44 -22.08 62.74 20.79
CA ARG A 44 -20.72 63.26 20.54
C ARG A 44 -19.71 62.12 20.32
N LYS A 45 -20.02 61.14 19.45
CA LYS A 45 -19.06 60.08 19.09
C LYS A 45 -18.36 60.46 17.80
N THR A 46 -17.09 60.78 17.89
CA THR A 46 -16.20 60.91 16.73
C THR A 46 -16.02 59.53 16.10
N ILE A 47 -16.21 59.40 14.78
CA ILE A 47 -16.00 58.13 14.07
C ILE A 47 -14.49 57.90 13.98
N HIS A 48 -13.95 56.97 14.77
CA HIS A 48 -12.55 56.57 14.65
C HIS A 48 -12.37 55.62 13.44
N PRO A 49 -11.34 55.81 12.59
CA PRO A 49 -11.06 54.91 11.48
C PRO A 49 -10.76 53.50 12.01
N SER A 50 -11.44 52.50 11.46
CA SER A 50 -11.26 51.10 11.86
C SER A 50 -9.98 50.55 11.24
N LYS A 51 -9.02 50.09 12.05
CA LYS A 51 -7.83 49.36 11.57
C LYS A 51 -8.14 47.86 11.42
N PRO A 52 -8.07 47.27 10.22
CA PRO A 52 -8.27 45.83 10.04
C PRO A 52 -7.15 45.01 10.71
N ARG A 53 -7.47 43.78 11.12
CA ARG A 53 -6.47 42.84 11.67
C ARG A 53 -5.45 42.44 10.59
N PRO A 54 -4.18 42.16 10.93
CA PRO A 54 -3.17 41.75 9.95
C PRO A 54 -3.54 40.52 9.12
N SER A 55 -4.36 39.61 9.67
CA SER A 55 -4.82 38.40 8.97
C SER A 55 -5.93 38.64 7.93
N LEU A 56 -6.51 39.84 7.86
CA LEU A 56 -7.60 40.18 6.94
C LEU A 56 -7.06 40.85 5.67
N THR A 57 -6.27 40.11 4.90
CA THR A 57 -5.77 40.54 3.59
C THR A 57 -6.73 40.09 2.47
N PRO A 58 -6.94 40.90 1.40
CA PRO A 58 -7.66 40.44 0.20
C PRO A 58 -7.14 39.08 -0.30
N GLY A 59 -8.06 38.22 -0.76
CA GLY A 59 -7.78 36.84 -1.18
C GLY A 59 -7.90 35.80 -0.07
N THR A 60 -7.91 36.21 1.20
CA THR A 60 -8.01 35.28 2.34
C THR A 60 -9.40 34.66 2.42
N VAL A 61 -9.47 33.34 2.65
CA VAL A 61 -10.73 32.64 2.94
C VAL A 61 -11.13 32.88 4.40
N LEU A 62 -12.35 33.34 4.61
CA LEU A 62 -12.94 33.70 5.88
C LEU A 62 -14.10 32.77 6.24
N ILE A 63 -14.33 32.52 7.53
CA ILE A 63 -15.50 31.78 8.04
C ILE A 63 -16.47 32.77 8.69
N LEU A 64 -17.72 32.76 8.27
CA LEU A 64 -18.77 33.61 8.84
C LEU A 64 -19.28 33.05 10.17
N LEU A 65 -19.23 33.85 11.24
CA LEU A 65 -19.65 33.42 12.59
C LEU A 65 -21.10 33.76 12.93
N ALA A 66 -21.73 34.67 12.20
CA ALA A 66 -23.05 35.19 12.52
C ALA A 66 -23.91 35.43 11.26
N GLY A 67 -25.22 35.50 11.47
CA GLY A 67 -26.22 35.74 10.42
C GLY A 67 -26.64 34.48 9.66
N ARG A 68 -27.46 34.67 8.61
CA ARG A 68 -28.06 33.58 7.80
C ARG A 68 -27.04 32.61 7.19
N PHE A 69 -25.82 33.08 6.94
CA PHE A 69 -24.74 32.29 6.31
C PHE A 69 -23.66 31.85 7.31
N ARG A 70 -24.00 31.76 8.60
CA ARG A 70 -23.09 31.27 9.65
C ARG A 70 -22.53 29.88 9.27
N GLY A 71 -21.24 29.69 9.47
CA GLY A 71 -20.49 28.49 9.13
C GLY A 71 -20.07 28.41 7.65
N LYS A 72 -20.52 29.31 6.77
CA LYS A 72 -20.07 29.33 5.38
C LYS A 72 -18.70 29.99 5.24
N ARG A 73 -17.90 29.47 4.29
CA ARG A 73 -16.57 29.98 3.95
C ARG A 73 -16.66 30.95 2.77
N VAL A 74 -16.10 32.14 2.89
CA VAL A 74 -16.21 33.22 1.91
C VAL A 74 -14.85 33.83 1.62
N VAL A 75 -14.65 34.36 0.42
CA VAL A 75 -13.40 35.00 0.01
C VAL A 75 -13.48 36.50 0.30
N LEU A 76 -12.43 37.05 0.91
CA LEU A 76 -12.29 38.48 1.15
C LEU A 76 -11.86 39.21 -0.14
N LEU A 77 -12.67 40.15 -0.62
CA LEU A 77 -12.36 40.95 -1.81
C LEU A 77 -11.72 42.28 -1.45
N LYS A 78 -12.29 43.02 -0.48
CA LYS A 78 -11.78 44.34 -0.10
C LYS A 78 -12.14 44.74 1.34
N ASN A 79 -11.23 45.46 1.99
CA ASN A 79 -11.45 46.10 3.28
C ASN A 79 -12.04 47.51 3.08
N LEU A 80 -13.18 47.81 3.72
CA LEU A 80 -13.84 49.11 3.62
C LEU A 80 -13.54 49.99 4.86
N PRO A 81 -13.48 51.33 4.71
CA PRO A 81 -13.05 52.26 5.76
C PRO A 81 -13.96 52.27 7.00
N GLN A 82 -15.21 51.82 6.90
CA GLN A 82 -16.16 51.75 8.02
C GLN A 82 -16.03 50.46 8.88
N GLY A 83 -14.94 49.69 8.73
CA GLY A 83 -14.73 48.43 9.48
C GLY A 83 -15.56 47.26 8.99
N VAL A 84 -15.93 47.32 7.71
CA VAL A 84 -16.75 46.33 7.02
C VAL A 84 -15.92 45.71 5.90
N LEU A 85 -16.14 44.43 5.64
CA LEU A 85 -15.46 43.64 4.63
C LEU A 85 -16.42 43.39 3.46
N LEU A 86 -15.94 43.55 2.23
CA LEU A 86 -16.63 43.06 1.05
C LEU A 86 -16.21 41.61 0.81
N VAL A 87 -17.17 40.69 0.89
CA VAL A 87 -16.93 39.25 0.73
C VAL A 87 -17.82 38.67 -0.35
N THR A 88 -17.34 37.61 -0.98
CA THR A 88 -18.13 36.74 -1.87
C THR A 88 -17.86 35.28 -1.53
N GLY A 89 -18.90 34.47 -1.40
CA GLY A 89 -18.76 33.02 -1.48
C GLY A 89 -19.32 32.62 -2.83
N PRO A 90 -18.50 32.20 -3.81
CA PRO A 90 -18.98 32.01 -5.18
C PRO A 90 -20.36 31.38 -5.20
N PHE A 91 -21.36 32.11 -5.70
CA PHE A 91 -22.77 31.86 -5.34
C PHE A 91 -23.20 30.46 -5.78
N LYS A 92 -22.62 29.96 -6.87
CA LYS A 92 -22.80 28.59 -7.39
C LYS A 92 -22.25 27.50 -6.45
N VAL A 93 -21.26 27.80 -5.60
CA VAL A 93 -20.58 26.85 -4.71
C VAL A 93 -21.25 26.77 -3.35
N ASN A 94 -21.56 27.92 -2.72
CA ASN A 94 -22.08 27.92 -1.35
C ASN A 94 -23.25 28.89 -1.08
N GLY A 95 -23.78 29.52 -2.12
CA GLY A 95 -25.01 30.32 -2.06
C GLY A 95 -24.87 31.67 -1.35
N VAL A 96 -23.66 32.17 -1.10
CA VAL A 96 -23.42 33.45 -0.40
C VAL A 96 -23.19 34.59 -1.41
N PRO A 97 -24.16 35.49 -1.65
CA PRO A 97 -23.95 36.58 -2.60
C PRO A 97 -22.94 37.62 -2.05
N LEU A 98 -22.47 38.49 -2.94
CA LEU A 98 -21.66 39.66 -2.66
C LEU A 98 -22.31 40.45 -1.53
N ARG A 99 -21.58 40.57 -0.42
CA ARG A 99 -22.13 41.13 0.80
C ARG A 99 -21.09 41.86 1.63
N ARG A 100 -21.60 42.84 2.36
CA ARG A 100 -20.88 43.54 3.41
C ARG A 100 -21.01 42.81 4.74
N VAL A 101 -19.87 42.44 5.34
CA VAL A 101 -19.82 41.74 6.63
C VAL A 101 -18.88 42.48 7.58
N ASN A 102 -19.29 42.66 8.84
CA ASN A 102 -18.43 43.33 9.81
C ASN A 102 -17.24 42.41 10.19
N ALA A 103 -16.04 42.97 10.25
CA ALA A 103 -14.79 42.23 10.51
C ALA A 103 -14.77 41.49 11.86
N ARG A 104 -15.63 41.85 12.83
CA ARG A 104 -15.74 41.16 14.13
C ARG A 104 -16.39 39.78 14.05
N TYR A 105 -17.15 39.50 12.99
CA TYR A 105 -17.92 38.28 12.84
C TYR A 105 -17.30 37.28 11.86
N VAL A 106 -15.99 37.38 11.64
CA VAL A 106 -15.25 36.50 10.74
C VAL A 106 -14.02 35.91 11.42
N ILE A 107 -13.71 34.66 11.09
CA ILE A 107 -12.41 34.03 11.35
C ILE A 107 -11.64 34.03 10.03
N ALA A 108 -10.39 34.53 10.04
CA ALA A 108 -9.50 34.42 8.91
C ALA A 108 -8.80 33.06 8.95
N THR A 109 -8.79 32.34 7.83
CA THR A 109 -8.04 31.08 7.69
C THR A 109 -6.67 31.35 7.07
N SER A 110 -5.76 30.36 7.12
CA SER A 110 -4.45 30.44 6.46
C SER A 110 -4.52 30.31 4.93
N CYS A 111 -5.67 29.90 4.38
CA CYS A 111 -5.85 29.72 2.94
C CYS A 111 -6.06 31.06 2.23
N LYS A 112 -5.23 31.32 1.21
CA LYS A 112 -5.32 32.47 0.33
C LYS A 112 -5.59 32.02 -1.10
N ILE A 113 -6.46 32.76 -1.77
CA ILE A 113 -6.81 32.57 -3.17
C ILE A 113 -6.25 33.75 -3.94
N ASP A 114 -5.64 33.45 -5.07
CA ASP A 114 -5.16 34.46 -5.99
C ASP A 114 -6.34 35.22 -6.64
N LEU A 115 -6.25 36.55 -6.60
CA LEU A 115 -7.25 37.47 -7.12
C LEU A 115 -6.85 38.07 -8.47
N GLU A 116 -5.79 37.57 -9.10
CA GLU A 116 -5.40 37.97 -10.46
C GLU A 116 -6.56 37.84 -11.47
N GLY A 117 -6.78 38.90 -12.26
CA GLY A 117 -7.84 38.99 -13.27
C GLY A 117 -9.18 39.57 -12.79
N LEU A 118 -9.29 40.02 -11.54
CA LEU A 118 -10.46 40.77 -11.06
C LEU A 118 -10.40 42.25 -11.47
N ASP A 119 -11.50 42.76 -12.01
CA ASP A 119 -11.63 44.18 -12.37
C ASP A 119 -11.73 45.06 -11.11
N GLU A 120 -10.63 45.73 -10.77
CA GLU A 120 -10.53 46.61 -9.61
C GLU A 120 -11.50 47.79 -9.68
N VAL A 121 -11.80 48.31 -10.88
CA VAL A 121 -12.75 49.41 -11.09
C VAL A 121 -14.14 48.93 -10.69
N LYS A 122 -14.52 47.73 -11.11
CA LYS A 122 -15.82 47.13 -10.78
C LYS A 122 -15.96 46.82 -9.29
N ILE A 123 -14.91 46.34 -8.64
CA ILE A 123 -14.90 46.11 -7.18
C ILE A 123 -15.08 47.44 -6.43
N ASN A 124 -14.48 48.53 -6.90
CA ASN A 124 -14.64 49.86 -6.30
C ASN A 124 -16.07 50.41 -6.43
N GLU A 125 -16.73 50.18 -7.56
CA GLU A 125 -18.15 50.51 -7.75
C GLU A 125 -19.05 49.76 -6.76
N ILE A 126 -18.84 48.44 -6.61
CA ILE A 126 -19.59 47.59 -5.67
C ILE A 126 -19.31 47.99 -4.21
N ALA A 127 -18.08 48.43 -3.94
CA ALA A 127 -17.64 48.91 -2.63
C ALA A 127 -18.22 50.29 -2.26
N ALA A 128 -18.84 51.04 -3.18
CA ALA A 128 -19.36 52.38 -2.91
C ALA A 128 -20.59 52.37 -1.97
N ASP A 129 -20.69 53.34 -1.06
CA ASP A 129 -21.70 53.35 0.01
C ASP A 129 -23.16 53.33 -0.47
N LYS A 130 -23.43 53.84 -1.67
CA LYS A 130 -24.77 53.84 -2.27
C LYS A 130 -25.17 52.47 -2.84
N TYR A 131 -24.23 51.58 -3.14
CA TYR A 131 -24.50 50.32 -3.84
C TYR A 131 -25.44 49.39 -3.05
N PHE A 132 -25.30 49.34 -1.72
CA PHE A 132 -26.15 48.51 -0.85
C PHE A 132 -27.28 49.28 -0.15
N ALA A 133 -27.48 50.57 -0.47
CA ALA A 133 -28.54 51.38 0.13
C ALA A 133 -29.93 50.83 -0.26
N ARG A 134 -30.88 50.90 0.67
CA ARG A 134 -32.28 50.52 0.42
C ARG A 134 -32.97 51.70 -0.26
N GLU A 135 -33.67 51.44 -1.37
CA GLU A 135 -34.54 52.44 -2.00
C GLU A 135 -35.60 52.91 -0.99
N LYS A 136 -35.81 54.22 -0.89
CA LYS A 136 -36.88 54.80 -0.06
C LYS A 136 -38.20 54.62 -0.80
N ASN A 137 -39.13 53.87 -0.22
CA ASN A 137 -40.50 53.81 -0.74
C ASN A 137 -41.22 55.14 -0.49
N ASP A 138 -41.92 55.66 -1.50
CA ASP A 138 -42.84 56.79 -1.36
C ASP A 138 -43.98 56.46 -0.39
N LYS A 139 -44.22 57.34 0.58
CA LYS A 139 -45.28 57.17 1.61
C LYS A 139 -46.70 57.07 1.03
N LYS A 140 -46.92 57.49 -0.22
CA LYS A 140 -48.25 57.45 -0.88
C LYS A 140 -48.81 56.04 -1.12
N LYS A 141 -47.96 55.01 -1.23
CA LYS A 141 -48.44 53.63 -1.53
C LYS A 141 -48.91 52.83 -0.32
N VAL A 142 -48.79 53.36 0.89
CA VAL A 142 -49.19 52.63 2.11
C VAL A 142 -50.68 52.82 2.43
N GLU A 143 -51.26 53.98 2.11
CA GLU A 143 -52.70 54.22 2.36
C GLU A 143 -53.60 53.46 1.38
N GLU A 144 -53.19 53.28 0.12
CA GLU A 144 -53.94 52.45 -0.85
C GLU A 144 -53.89 50.95 -0.53
N PHE A 145 -52.84 50.49 0.18
CA PHE A 145 -52.66 49.07 0.54
C PHE A 145 -53.51 48.64 1.74
N LEU A 146 -54.02 49.58 2.55
CA LEU A 146 -54.87 49.28 3.72
C LEU A 146 -56.35 49.14 3.37
N ASN A 147 -56.80 49.54 2.17
CA ASN A 147 -58.20 49.54 1.78
C ASN A 147 -58.64 48.36 0.89
N ASN A 148 -57.71 47.52 0.41
CA ASN A 148 -58.06 46.31 -0.35
C ASN A 148 -57.61 45.05 0.39
N ASN A 149 -58.61 44.27 0.83
CA ASN A 149 -58.43 42.97 1.46
C ASN A 149 -57.73 41.97 0.50
N GLY A 150 -56.51 41.58 0.83
CA GLY A 150 -56.09 40.18 0.66
C GLY A 150 -55.24 39.77 -0.54
N GLU A 151 -54.21 40.53 -0.93
CA GLU A 151 -53.09 39.97 -1.72
C GLU A 151 -51.78 39.91 -0.91
N LYS A 152 -51.16 38.72 -0.88
CA LYS A 152 -49.82 38.52 -0.30
C LYS A 152 -48.80 39.39 -1.07
N PRO A 153 -47.84 40.04 -0.40
CA PRO A 153 -46.80 40.80 -1.09
C PRO A 153 -45.99 39.86 -1.99
N GLU A 154 -45.93 40.17 -3.29
CA GLU A 154 -45.00 39.53 -4.21
C GLU A 154 -43.58 39.56 -3.61
N LYS A 155 -42.89 38.41 -3.65
CA LYS A 155 -41.48 38.34 -3.27
C LYS A 155 -40.70 39.30 -4.18
N LYS A 156 -40.13 40.36 -3.60
CA LYS A 156 -39.18 41.25 -4.32
C LYS A 156 -38.11 40.41 -5.02
N LEU A 157 -38.14 40.39 -6.35
CA LEU A 157 -37.06 39.85 -7.17
C LEU A 157 -35.78 40.67 -6.92
N PRO A 158 -34.58 40.05 -6.87
CA PRO A 158 -33.32 40.76 -6.75
C PRO A 158 -33.14 41.74 -7.92
N SER A 159 -32.54 42.91 -7.68
CA SER A 159 -32.25 43.85 -8.77
C SER A 159 -31.37 43.17 -9.83
N THR A 160 -31.81 43.20 -11.09
CA THR A 160 -31.16 42.52 -12.23
C THR A 160 -29.68 42.89 -12.40
N SER A 161 -29.30 44.11 -11.96
CA SER A 161 -27.92 44.60 -11.94
C SER A 161 -26.99 43.85 -10.98
N ARG A 162 -27.42 43.56 -9.75
CA ARG A 162 -26.57 42.89 -8.73
C ARG A 162 -26.30 41.43 -9.07
N ALA A 163 -27.24 40.78 -9.75
CA ALA A 163 -27.06 39.41 -10.25
C ALA A 163 -26.10 39.35 -11.44
N ALA A 164 -25.97 40.42 -12.23
CA ALA A 164 -24.96 40.53 -13.29
C ALA A 164 -23.57 40.74 -12.68
N ASP A 165 -23.44 41.64 -11.71
CA ASP A 165 -22.18 41.90 -11.00
C ASP A 165 -21.66 40.65 -10.26
N GLN A 166 -22.56 39.88 -9.63
CA GLN A 166 -22.21 38.60 -9.00
C GLN A 166 -21.63 37.60 -10.01
N ARG A 167 -22.27 37.46 -11.18
CA ARG A 167 -21.83 36.51 -12.22
C ARG A 167 -20.46 36.87 -12.78
N ALA A 168 -20.17 38.17 -12.92
CA ALA A 168 -18.87 38.65 -13.38
C ALA A 168 -17.76 38.31 -12.37
N VAL A 169 -17.97 38.61 -11.09
CA VAL A 169 -16.99 38.33 -10.01
C VAL A 169 -16.81 36.82 -9.79
N ASP A 170 -17.89 36.04 -9.81
CA ASP A 170 -17.83 34.59 -9.62
C ASP A 170 -17.09 33.88 -10.77
N LYS A 171 -17.21 34.37 -12.01
CA LYS A 171 -16.54 33.76 -13.17
C LYS A 171 -15.02 33.74 -13.00
N THR A 172 -14.43 34.87 -12.60
CA THR A 172 -12.99 34.99 -12.38
C THR A 172 -12.53 34.17 -11.17
N ILE A 173 -13.26 34.26 -10.05
CA ILE A 173 -12.89 33.56 -8.82
C ILE A 173 -13.01 32.04 -8.99
N LEU A 174 -14.02 31.54 -9.70
CA LEU A 174 -14.15 30.12 -10.01
C LEU A 174 -13.03 29.59 -10.91
N ALA A 175 -12.51 30.40 -11.83
CA ALA A 175 -11.37 30.01 -12.66
C ALA A 175 -10.12 29.79 -11.81
N ASN A 176 -9.85 30.67 -10.84
CA ASN A 176 -8.71 30.55 -9.93
C ASN A 176 -8.90 29.43 -8.90
N ILE A 177 -10.11 29.23 -8.39
CA ILE A 177 -10.42 28.13 -7.45
C ILE A 177 -10.23 26.76 -8.11
N LYS A 178 -10.57 26.61 -9.39
CA LYS A 178 -10.41 25.33 -10.12
C LYS A 178 -8.96 24.90 -10.30
N LYS A 179 -8.00 25.83 -10.24
CA LYS A 179 -6.57 25.51 -10.33
C LYS A 179 -6.05 24.79 -9.07
N VAL A 180 -6.77 24.90 -7.95
CA VAL A 180 -6.40 24.27 -6.68
C VAL A 180 -7.31 23.06 -6.41
N PRO A 181 -6.76 21.82 -6.38
CA PRO A 181 -7.53 20.62 -6.11
C PRO A 181 -8.38 20.74 -4.82
N PHE A 182 -9.62 20.23 -4.87
CA PHE A 182 -10.57 20.15 -3.74
C PHE A 182 -11.01 21.47 -3.07
N LEU A 183 -10.53 22.63 -3.53
CA LEU A 183 -10.88 23.94 -2.95
C LEU A 183 -12.36 24.29 -3.13
N ILE A 184 -13.01 23.80 -4.20
CA ILE A 184 -14.46 23.93 -4.42
C ILE A 184 -15.24 23.21 -3.31
N SER A 185 -14.87 21.97 -3.00
CA SER A 185 -15.50 21.16 -1.94
C SER A 185 -15.27 21.79 -0.56
N TYR A 186 -14.08 22.35 -0.33
CA TYR A 186 -13.77 23.11 0.89
C TYR A 186 -14.66 24.34 1.06
N LEU A 187 -14.83 25.16 0.02
CA LEU A 187 -15.69 26.34 0.06
C LEU A 187 -17.20 26.00 0.13
N GLY A 188 -17.60 24.84 -0.40
CA GLY A 188 -18.98 24.33 -0.36
C GLY A 188 -19.41 23.77 1.00
N SER A 189 -18.47 23.21 1.78
CA SER A 189 -18.76 22.62 3.09
C SER A 189 -19.01 23.68 4.19
N THR A 190 -19.77 23.29 5.21
CA THR A 190 -20.15 24.17 6.33
C THR A 190 -19.23 23.91 7.52
N PHE A 191 -18.67 24.96 8.10
CA PHE A 191 -17.89 24.89 9.33
C PHE A 191 -18.79 24.77 10.57
N SER A 192 -18.49 23.78 11.42
CA SER A 192 -19.16 23.53 12.70
C SER A 192 -18.13 23.02 13.71
N LEU A 193 -18.39 23.23 15.01
CA LEU A 193 -17.53 22.77 16.11
C LEU A 193 -18.29 21.75 16.95
N ARG A 194 -17.60 20.69 17.38
CA ARG A 194 -18.11 19.66 18.30
C ARG A 194 -17.47 19.84 19.69
N LYS A 195 -18.03 19.17 20.70
CA LYS A 195 -17.52 19.20 22.07
C LYS A 195 -16.13 18.56 22.10
N GLY A 196 -15.11 19.32 22.52
CA GLY A 196 -13.71 18.90 22.55
C GLY A 196 -12.82 19.59 21.52
N ASP A 197 -13.39 20.24 20.51
CA ASP A 197 -12.62 20.95 19.49
C ASP A 197 -11.99 22.24 20.05
N ARG A 198 -10.71 22.47 19.74
CA ARG A 198 -9.95 23.68 20.11
C ARG A 198 -9.68 24.53 18.86
N PRO A 199 -10.52 25.54 18.55
CA PRO A 199 -10.44 26.27 17.27
C PRO A 199 -9.13 27.03 17.01
N HIS A 200 -8.34 27.29 18.06
CA HIS A 200 -7.04 27.94 17.98
C HIS A 200 -5.89 26.98 17.63
N GLU A 201 -6.11 25.66 17.77
CA GLU A 201 -5.19 24.60 17.35
C GLU A 201 -5.59 24.00 15.98
N MET A 202 -6.77 24.36 15.45
CA MET A 202 -7.26 23.84 14.17
C MET A 202 -6.56 24.55 12.99
N VAL A 203 -5.72 23.81 12.27
CA VAL A 203 -5.13 24.24 10.99
C VAL A 203 -6.07 23.85 9.84
N CYS A 204 -6.44 24.80 8.98
CA CYS A 204 -7.38 24.55 7.87
C CYS A 204 -6.74 23.74 6.72
N LEU A 205 -7.20 22.49 6.58
CA LEU A 205 -7.54 21.70 5.37
C LEU A 205 -6.63 21.63 4.11
N GLY A 206 -5.61 22.46 3.96
CA GLY A 206 -4.50 22.18 3.03
C GLY A 206 -3.67 20.99 3.54
N TRP A 207 -3.35 21.00 4.83
CA TRP A 207 -2.65 19.91 5.51
C TRP A 207 -3.49 18.62 5.63
N TYR A 208 -4.80 18.71 5.88
CA TYR A 208 -5.61 17.52 6.21
C TYR A 208 -6.01 16.66 5.00
N PHE A 209 -6.05 17.21 3.78
CA PHE A 209 -6.36 16.46 2.56
C PHE A 209 -5.11 16.07 1.75
N LEU A 210 -4.01 16.83 1.81
CA LEU A 210 -2.69 16.32 1.40
C LEU A 210 -2.26 15.12 2.28
N ASN A 211 -2.72 15.07 3.53
CA ASN A 211 -2.42 13.99 4.47
C ASN A 211 -3.41 12.80 4.48
N MET A 212 -4.29 12.67 3.49
CA MET A 212 -4.94 11.36 3.28
C MET A 212 -3.97 10.36 2.64
N ASP A 213 -3.03 10.84 1.82
CA ASP A 213 -1.97 10.01 1.24
C ASP A 213 -0.80 9.81 2.21
N SER A 214 -0.42 10.86 2.98
CA SER A 214 0.68 10.74 3.94
C SER A 214 0.41 9.82 5.14
N ARG A 215 -0.85 9.50 5.43
CA ARG A 215 -1.19 8.48 6.44
C ARG A 215 -0.65 7.09 6.08
N ASN A 216 -0.50 6.80 4.79
CA ASN A 216 0.02 5.51 4.30
C ASN A 216 1.55 5.40 4.42
N PHE A 217 2.24 6.56 4.50
CA PHE A 217 3.69 6.65 4.64
C PHE A 217 4.16 6.78 6.08
N TYR A 218 3.32 6.55 7.10
CA TYR A 218 3.82 6.37 8.45
C TYR A 218 4.08 4.90 8.73
N ALA A 219 5.01 4.64 9.64
CA ALA A 219 5.20 3.30 10.19
C ALA A 219 3.87 2.75 10.76
N ASP A 220 3.66 1.45 10.64
CA ASP A 220 2.45 0.80 11.15
C ASP A 220 2.46 0.82 12.69
N MET A 221 1.29 1.06 13.30
CA MET A 221 1.16 1.23 14.76
C MET A 221 -0.05 0.46 15.31
N PRO A 222 0.17 -0.63 16.09
CA PRO A 222 1.45 -1.32 16.24
C PRO A 222 1.85 -2.06 14.94
N PRO A 223 3.15 -2.31 14.70
CA PRO A 223 3.58 -3.20 13.62
C PRO A 223 3.14 -4.64 13.92
N SER A 224 2.89 -5.43 12.87
CA SER A 224 2.55 -6.85 13.00
C SER A 224 3.84 -7.66 13.11
N ILE A 225 4.33 -7.84 14.34
CA ILE A 225 5.56 -8.59 14.61
C ILE A 225 5.18 -10.05 14.91
N VAL A 226 5.81 -10.99 14.20
CA VAL A 226 5.56 -12.42 14.37
C VAL A 226 6.86 -13.17 14.57
N LYS A 227 6.80 -14.25 15.34
CA LYS A 227 7.95 -15.13 15.56
C LYS A 227 8.01 -16.17 14.44
N LEU A 228 9.19 -16.39 13.89
CA LEU A 228 9.44 -17.50 12.99
C LEU A 228 9.91 -18.71 13.81
N GLU A 229 8.97 -19.59 14.16
CA GLU A 229 9.24 -20.73 15.04
C GLU A 229 10.06 -21.81 14.32
N ILE A 230 11.14 -22.27 14.94
CA ILE A 230 12.02 -23.29 14.34
C ILE A 230 12.64 -24.27 15.34
N GLN A 231 12.63 -23.98 16.65
CA GLN A 231 13.30 -24.78 17.70
C GLN A 231 13.11 -26.30 17.55
N LYS A 232 11.85 -26.77 17.46
CA LYS A 232 11.52 -28.21 17.33
C LYS A 232 12.24 -28.88 16.15
N HIS A 233 12.34 -28.18 15.02
CA HIS A 233 12.95 -28.70 13.80
C HIS A 233 14.48 -28.60 13.85
N PHE A 234 15.01 -27.55 14.48
CA PHE A 234 16.44 -27.39 14.70
C PHE A 234 17.01 -28.46 15.64
N ASP A 235 16.31 -28.77 16.73
CA ASP A 235 16.74 -29.78 17.72
C ASP A 235 16.82 -31.20 17.14
N ALA A 236 16.12 -31.47 16.04
CA ALA A 236 16.17 -32.74 15.32
C ALA A 236 17.40 -32.87 14.39
N LEU A 237 18.16 -31.80 14.17
CA LEU A 237 19.34 -31.80 13.32
C LEU A 237 20.55 -32.44 14.03
N THR A 238 21.36 -33.15 13.27
CA THR A 238 22.68 -33.61 13.74
C THR A 238 23.65 -32.42 13.86
N HIS A 239 24.72 -32.58 14.64
CA HIS A 239 25.79 -31.57 14.78
C HIS A 239 26.35 -31.09 13.43
N LYS A 240 26.55 -32.02 12.48
CA LYS A 240 27.02 -31.69 11.13
C LYS A 240 26.01 -30.81 10.38
N GLN A 241 24.71 -31.13 10.49
CA GLN A 241 23.64 -30.37 9.86
C GLN A 241 23.43 -28.99 10.50
N THR A 242 23.52 -28.88 11.83
CA THR A 242 23.43 -27.58 12.51
C THR A 242 24.58 -26.66 12.12
N LYS A 243 25.78 -27.20 11.94
CA LYS A 243 26.93 -26.44 11.42
C LYS A 243 26.77 -26.01 9.97
N TYR A 244 26.25 -26.89 9.12
CA TYR A 244 25.95 -26.57 7.73
C TYR A 244 24.94 -25.40 7.66
N ALA A 245 23.84 -25.52 8.39
CA ALA A 245 22.83 -24.48 8.52
C ALA A 245 23.41 -23.17 9.08
N HIS A 246 24.21 -23.24 10.15
CA HIS A 246 24.84 -22.08 10.76
C HIS A 246 25.67 -21.26 9.76
N ASN A 247 26.60 -21.90 9.05
CA ASN A 247 27.48 -21.21 8.12
C ASN A 247 26.69 -20.52 6.99
N ILE A 248 25.67 -21.17 6.44
CA ILE A 248 24.84 -20.58 5.38
C ILE A 248 23.96 -19.45 5.94
N SER A 249 23.41 -19.59 7.15
CA SER A 249 22.69 -18.50 7.83
C SER A 249 23.59 -17.28 8.05
N ARG A 250 24.86 -17.49 8.44
CA ARG A 250 25.85 -16.42 8.58
C ARG A 250 26.16 -15.76 7.24
N ALA A 251 26.33 -16.54 6.18
CA ALA A 251 26.50 -16.01 4.82
C ALA A 251 25.30 -15.15 4.40
N ALA A 252 24.08 -15.70 4.49
CA ALA A 252 22.85 -15.00 4.10
C ALA A 252 22.69 -13.68 4.85
N PHE A 253 22.83 -13.71 6.18
CA PHE A 253 22.68 -12.50 7.00
C PHE A 253 23.78 -11.47 6.80
N THR A 254 25.01 -11.87 6.43
CA THR A 254 26.08 -10.92 6.10
C THR A 254 25.67 -9.98 4.97
N GLY A 255 24.91 -10.48 3.99
CA GLY A 255 24.40 -9.64 2.92
C GLY A 255 23.21 -8.73 3.29
N THR A 256 22.80 -8.66 4.57
CA THR A 256 21.89 -7.59 5.05
C THR A 256 22.43 -6.20 4.70
N ARG A 257 23.75 -6.01 4.75
CA ARG A 257 24.40 -4.75 4.31
C ARG A 257 24.21 -4.46 2.83
N ILE A 258 24.19 -5.50 1.99
CA ILE A 258 23.97 -5.40 0.54
C ILE A 258 22.54 -4.93 0.30
N THR A 259 21.55 -5.61 0.91
CA THR A 259 20.14 -5.22 0.79
C THR A 259 19.90 -3.79 1.27
N LEU A 260 20.47 -3.38 2.41
CA LEU A 260 20.39 -1.99 2.90
C LEU A 260 20.93 -1.00 1.85
N ARG A 261 22.08 -1.31 1.23
CA ARG A 261 22.66 -0.48 0.15
C ARG A 261 21.81 -0.49 -1.11
N GLN A 262 21.10 -1.56 -1.44
CA GLN A 262 20.24 -1.61 -2.63
C GLN A 262 18.97 -0.75 -2.45
N VAL A 263 18.47 -0.59 -1.21
CA VAL A 263 17.26 0.17 -0.91
C VAL A 263 17.46 1.68 -1.04
N SER A 264 18.31 2.27 -0.21
CA SER A 264 18.49 3.72 -0.16
C SER A 264 19.85 4.11 0.43
N PRO A 265 20.41 5.27 0.05
CA PRO A 265 21.73 5.72 0.55
C PRO A 265 21.82 5.82 2.07
N GLU A 266 20.71 6.15 2.75
CA GLU A 266 20.67 6.35 4.20
C GLU A 266 20.48 5.05 5.01
N SER A 267 20.09 3.94 4.37
CA SER A 267 19.64 2.73 5.07
C SER A 267 20.73 2.11 5.98
N GLU A 268 22.00 2.07 5.53
CA GLU A 268 23.07 1.56 6.40
C GLU A 268 23.28 2.42 7.65
N SER A 269 23.21 3.75 7.51
CA SER A 269 23.36 4.67 8.65
C SER A 269 22.21 4.56 9.64
N ILE A 270 20.97 4.34 9.15
CA ILE A 270 19.82 4.08 10.02
C ILE A 270 20.01 2.76 10.77
N TYR A 271 20.46 1.71 10.07
CA TYR A 271 20.76 0.41 10.69
C TYR A 271 21.80 0.57 11.81
N ASP A 272 22.95 1.18 11.51
CA ASP A 272 24.03 1.37 12.47
C ASP A 272 23.61 2.21 13.68
N PHE A 273 22.77 3.23 13.46
CA PHE A 273 22.17 4.01 14.54
C PHE A 273 21.35 3.14 15.48
N ILE A 274 20.43 2.32 14.96
CA ILE A 274 19.57 1.43 15.75
C ILE A 274 20.41 0.43 16.56
N ILE A 275 21.40 -0.19 15.91
CA ILE A 275 22.26 -1.20 16.56
C ILE A 275 23.15 -0.57 17.63
N GLU A 276 23.69 0.64 17.41
CA GLU A 276 24.50 1.35 18.38
C GLU A 276 23.68 1.79 19.62
N LEU A 277 22.43 2.22 19.43
CA LEU A 277 21.52 2.49 20.55
C LEU A 277 21.26 1.23 21.39
N TYR A 278 21.09 0.07 20.76
CA TYR A 278 20.97 -1.19 21.49
C TYR A 278 22.26 -1.54 22.23
N LYS A 279 23.42 -1.49 21.57
CA LYS A 279 24.73 -1.87 22.16
C LYS A 279 25.10 -1.02 23.36
N SER A 280 24.93 0.30 23.25
CA SER A 280 25.24 1.25 24.33
C SER A 280 24.28 1.14 25.52
N SER A 281 22.99 0.89 25.29
CA SER A 281 21.99 0.73 26.34
C SER A 281 21.90 -0.69 26.90
N ARG A 282 22.45 -1.68 26.17
CA ARG A 282 22.25 -3.13 26.39
C ARG A 282 20.78 -3.51 26.35
N GLY A 283 20.01 -2.89 25.45
CA GLY A 283 18.56 -3.10 25.32
C GLY A 283 17.73 -2.56 26.49
N ARG A 284 18.30 -1.76 27.40
CA ARG A 284 17.58 -1.14 28.53
C ARG A 284 16.93 0.16 28.08
N TRP A 285 15.92 0.03 27.22
CA TRP A 285 15.24 1.16 26.56
C TRP A 285 14.64 2.16 27.54
N ASP A 286 14.11 1.71 28.67
CA ASP A 286 13.56 2.59 29.71
C ASP A 286 14.61 3.48 30.38
N GLU A 287 15.83 2.96 30.60
CA GLU A 287 16.93 3.75 31.14
C GLU A 287 17.38 4.80 30.12
N LEU A 288 17.50 4.41 28.85
CA LEU A 288 17.85 5.31 27.75
C LEU A 288 16.80 6.41 27.58
N ARG A 289 15.51 6.06 27.62
CA ARG A 289 14.37 7.00 27.59
C ARG A 289 14.47 8.06 28.68
N ARG A 290 14.73 7.65 29.93
CA ARG A 290 14.89 8.58 31.07
C ARG A 290 16.11 9.49 30.88
N LYS A 291 17.23 8.95 30.37
CA LYS A 291 18.44 9.72 30.07
C LYS A 291 18.22 10.73 28.94
N ALA A 292 17.47 10.34 27.90
CA ALA A 292 17.07 11.17 26.78
C ALA A 292 15.97 12.19 27.11
N ARG A 293 15.31 12.05 28.28
CA ARG A 293 14.22 12.92 28.73
C ARG A 293 13.05 12.98 27.74
N ILE A 294 12.70 11.83 27.16
CA ILE A 294 11.53 11.66 26.28
C ILE A 294 10.41 10.89 27.00
N ASN A 295 9.19 11.03 26.52
CA ASN A 295 8.04 10.35 27.11
C ASN A 295 7.97 8.86 26.65
N GLU A 296 7.04 8.10 27.23
CA GLU A 296 6.88 6.68 26.93
C GLU A 296 6.31 6.41 25.53
N GLU A 297 5.41 7.27 25.06
CA GLU A 297 4.84 7.16 23.72
C GLU A 297 5.88 7.41 22.62
N ASP A 298 6.82 8.33 22.84
CA ASP A 298 7.91 8.67 21.93
C ASP A 298 8.88 7.48 21.75
N ILE A 299 9.30 6.84 22.85
CA ILE A 299 10.17 5.66 22.74
C ILE A 299 9.43 4.49 22.08
N GLN A 300 8.15 4.30 22.38
CA GLN A 300 7.35 3.23 21.78
C GLN A 300 7.27 3.41 20.26
N ARG A 301 6.91 4.59 19.79
CA ARG A 301 6.85 4.92 18.35
C ARG A 301 8.22 4.78 17.66
N PHE A 302 9.30 5.09 18.36
CA PHE A 302 10.66 4.88 17.86
C PHE A 302 10.95 3.38 17.69
N LEU A 303 10.67 2.56 18.70
CA LEU A 303 10.90 1.11 18.66
C LEU A 303 10.06 0.43 17.58
N GLU A 304 8.80 0.84 17.42
CA GLU A 304 7.91 0.37 16.35
C GLU A 304 8.47 0.67 14.95
N TYR A 305 8.96 1.89 14.73
CA TYR A 305 9.67 2.24 13.50
C TYR A 305 10.90 1.35 13.27
N CYS A 306 11.71 1.13 14.31
CA CYS A 306 12.89 0.28 14.22
C CYS A 306 12.53 -1.15 13.84
N ALA A 307 11.48 -1.72 14.44
CA ALA A 307 11.04 -3.07 14.15
C ALA A 307 10.59 -3.21 12.69
N GLN A 308 9.86 -2.23 12.16
CA GLN A 308 9.45 -2.21 10.76
C GLN A 308 10.65 -2.00 9.81
N PHE A 309 11.57 -1.10 10.15
CA PHE A 309 12.81 -0.86 9.42
C PHE A 309 13.66 -2.12 9.28
N LEU A 310 13.94 -2.79 10.41
CA LEU A 310 14.73 -4.01 10.43
C LEU A 310 14.02 -5.13 9.65
N GLY A 311 12.71 -5.29 9.84
CA GLY A 311 11.92 -6.31 9.16
C GLY A 311 11.77 -6.13 7.64
N ASN A 312 11.92 -4.90 7.13
CA ASN A 312 11.92 -4.61 5.68
C ASN A 312 13.35 -4.45 5.12
N CYS A 313 14.36 -4.55 5.98
CA CYS A 313 15.76 -4.30 5.64
C CYS A 313 15.99 -2.92 4.96
N GLY A 314 15.30 -1.89 5.46
CA GLY A 314 15.34 -0.54 4.89
C GLY A 314 14.14 0.32 5.27
N ASN A 315 14.17 1.61 4.91
CA ASN A 315 13.09 2.58 5.20
C ASN A 315 11.98 2.64 4.13
N TYR A 316 11.98 1.69 3.19
CA TYR A 316 10.93 1.45 2.20
C TYR A 316 10.36 0.06 2.41
N LYS A 317 9.03 -0.10 2.31
CA LYS A 317 8.36 -1.39 2.50
C LYS A 317 8.82 -2.36 1.42
N GLY A 318 9.31 -3.55 1.79
CA GLY A 318 9.68 -4.61 0.85
C GLY A 318 8.50 -5.12 0.04
N PHE A 319 7.28 -4.92 0.54
CA PHE A 319 6.05 -5.11 -0.22
C PHE A 319 5.34 -3.77 -0.46
N GLY A 320 5.40 -3.29 -1.69
CA GLY A 320 4.76 -2.05 -2.14
C GLY A 320 5.68 -0.83 -2.27
N ASP A 321 6.99 -1.01 -2.03
CA ASP A 321 8.08 -0.08 -2.39
C ASP A 321 7.84 1.39 -2.04
N SER A 322 7.13 1.61 -0.93
CA SER A 322 6.80 2.93 -0.41
C SER A 322 7.57 3.20 0.86
N LYS A 323 8.05 4.43 1.00
CA LYS A 323 8.73 4.90 2.20
C LYS A 323 7.79 4.90 3.39
N PHE A 324 8.32 4.63 4.58
CA PHE A 324 7.58 4.86 5.81
C PHE A 324 8.39 5.69 6.80
N LEU A 325 7.70 6.63 7.44
CA LEU A 325 8.23 7.66 8.31
C LEU A 325 7.96 7.27 9.77
N PRO A 326 8.88 7.59 10.70
CA PRO A 326 8.61 7.46 12.12
C PRO A 326 7.40 8.33 12.53
N ARG A 327 6.63 7.85 13.52
CA ARG A 327 5.49 8.61 14.08
C ARG A 327 5.89 9.58 15.20
N CYS A 328 7.10 9.46 15.71
CA CYS A 328 7.66 10.41 16.67
C CYS A 328 8.35 11.58 15.96
N GLU A 329 8.49 12.71 16.65
CA GLU A 329 9.15 13.89 16.08
C GLU A 329 10.67 13.67 15.90
N PRO A 330 11.33 14.35 14.95
CA PRO A 330 12.79 14.27 14.76
C PRO A 330 13.60 14.50 16.03
N ARG A 331 13.12 15.39 16.92
CA ARG A 331 13.73 15.67 18.23
C ARG A 331 13.96 14.40 19.07
N VAL A 332 13.12 13.39 18.91
CA VAL A 332 13.25 12.12 19.64
C VAL A 332 14.53 11.40 19.23
N PHE A 333 14.84 11.36 17.94
CA PHE A 333 16.08 10.76 17.43
C PHE A 333 17.30 11.57 17.90
N ASP A 334 17.23 12.91 17.85
CA ASP A 334 18.29 13.79 18.37
C ASP A 334 18.60 13.49 19.85
N CYS A 335 17.55 13.41 20.68
CA CYS A 335 17.69 13.15 22.11
C CYS A 335 18.23 11.74 22.39
N LEU A 336 17.79 10.72 21.65
CA LEU A 336 18.29 9.35 21.80
C LEU A 336 19.76 9.24 21.40
N ALA A 337 20.15 9.86 20.28
CA ALA A 337 21.54 9.90 19.82
C ALA A 337 22.43 10.55 20.88
N ALA A 338 22.08 11.75 21.35
CA ALA A 338 22.84 12.49 22.35
C ALA A 338 22.91 11.80 23.72
N ALA A 339 21.85 11.09 24.12
CA ALA A 339 21.82 10.34 25.38
C ALA A 339 22.58 9.01 25.30
N SER A 340 22.83 8.48 24.11
CA SER A 340 23.41 7.16 23.90
C SER A 340 24.94 7.18 23.88
N SER A 341 25.55 7.51 22.74
CA SER A 341 26.99 7.45 22.49
C SER A 341 27.40 8.42 21.36
N PRO A 342 28.68 8.84 21.29
CA PRO A 342 29.16 9.67 20.18
C PRO A 342 28.97 9.04 18.79
N LYS A 343 29.10 7.71 18.70
CA LYS A 343 28.85 6.97 17.45
C LYS A 343 27.39 7.05 17.01
N ALA A 344 26.45 6.98 17.96
CA ALA A 344 25.03 7.14 17.62
C ALA A 344 24.75 8.52 17.02
N VAL A 345 25.42 9.57 17.51
CA VAL A 345 25.33 10.92 16.92
C VAL A 345 25.90 10.95 15.50
N GLU A 346 27.04 10.31 15.27
CA GLU A 346 27.66 10.21 13.94
C GLU A 346 26.77 9.48 12.93
N TYR A 347 26.26 8.30 13.28
CA TYR A 347 25.38 7.52 12.40
C TYR A 347 24.07 8.25 12.10
N TYR A 348 23.46 8.88 13.11
CA TYR A 348 22.24 9.65 12.87
C TYR A 348 22.50 10.87 11.98
N ALA A 349 23.59 11.60 12.19
CA ALA A 349 23.99 12.72 11.34
C ALA A 349 24.25 12.29 9.89
N ALA A 350 24.84 11.10 9.67
CA ALA A 350 25.10 10.54 8.35
C ALA A 350 23.82 10.28 7.53
N THR A 351 22.65 10.14 8.18
CA THR A 351 21.36 10.04 7.47
C THR A 351 20.94 11.33 6.77
N ASN A 352 21.55 12.47 7.11
CA ASN A 352 21.27 13.79 6.54
C ASN A 352 19.76 14.16 6.54
N GLY A 353 19.02 13.73 7.58
CA GLY A 353 17.58 13.98 7.71
C GLY A 353 16.68 13.13 6.80
N ALA A 354 17.26 12.23 5.98
CA ALA A 354 16.51 11.42 5.03
C ALA A 354 15.45 10.53 5.70
N ILE A 355 15.62 10.15 6.98
CA ILE A 355 14.62 9.44 7.78
C ILE A 355 13.23 10.11 7.72
N PHE A 356 13.20 11.44 7.78
CA PHE A 356 11.97 12.23 7.86
C PHE A 356 11.63 12.98 6.57
N SER A 357 12.47 12.87 5.53
CA SER A 357 12.26 13.56 4.26
C SER A 357 11.00 13.05 3.55
N HIS A 358 10.07 13.97 3.30
CA HIS A 358 8.77 13.74 2.66
C HIS A 358 8.30 14.94 1.80
N GLU A 359 9.17 15.92 1.55
CA GLU A 359 8.80 17.13 0.79
C GLU A 359 8.60 16.87 -0.71
N ASN A 360 9.20 15.78 -1.21
CA ASN A 360 9.02 15.31 -2.59
C ASN A 360 8.24 13.99 -2.57
N ASP A 361 6.96 14.05 -2.89
CA ASP A 361 6.06 12.89 -2.93
C ASP A 361 6.57 11.76 -3.84
N ARG A 362 7.34 12.08 -4.89
CA ARG A 362 7.89 11.06 -5.80
C ARG A 362 9.00 10.25 -5.17
N MET A 363 9.81 10.86 -4.30
CA MET A 363 10.86 10.18 -3.54
C MET A 363 10.30 9.24 -2.47
N MET A 364 8.99 9.29 -2.20
CA MET A 364 8.33 8.36 -1.29
C MET A 364 8.13 6.96 -1.89
N TYR A 365 8.56 6.74 -3.13
CA TYR A 365 8.48 5.46 -3.84
C TYR A 365 9.84 5.05 -4.39
N LEU A 366 10.09 3.75 -4.48
CA LEU A 366 11.19 3.23 -5.29
C LEU A 366 10.79 3.22 -6.77
N GLY A 367 11.72 3.58 -7.66
CA GLY A 367 11.42 3.77 -9.07
C GLY A 367 12.60 4.34 -9.87
N TYR A 368 12.33 4.77 -11.10
CA TYR A 368 13.36 5.40 -11.93
C TYR A 368 13.79 6.79 -11.40
N PRO A 369 15.09 7.12 -11.42
CA PRO A 369 15.59 8.43 -10.98
C PRO A 369 15.04 9.62 -11.78
N ASP A 370 14.87 9.48 -13.10
CA ASP A 370 14.36 10.53 -14.00
C ASP A 370 12.85 10.77 -13.86
N ASP A 371 12.11 9.82 -13.26
CA ASP A 371 10.74 10.04 -12.79
C ASP A 371 10.72 10.77 -11.42
N GLY A 372 11.85 10.94 -10.76
CA GLY A 372 11.99 11.58 -9.45
C GLY A 372 11.77 10.63 -8.27
N HIS A 373 11.89 9.32 -8.50
CA HIS A 373 11.80 8.27 -7.49
C HIS A 373 13.16 7.95 -6.87
N MET A 374 13.14 7.15 -5.78
CA MET A 374 14.36 6.68 -5.12
C MET A 374 14.79 5.31 -5.66
N THR A 375 16.09 5.07 -5.75
CA THR A 375 16.68 3.75 -5.96
C THR A 375 18.18 3.87 -5.72
N ASN A 376 18.82 2.80 -5.26
CA ASN A 376 20.28 2.77 -5.11
C ASN A 376 20.94 1.63 -5.90
N TYR A 377 20.21 1.05 -6.86
CA TYR A 377 20.78 0.28 -7.99
C TYR A 377 21.54 1.18 -8.97
N TYR A 378 21.26 2.49 -8.95
CA TYR A 378 21.95 3.51 -9.74
C TYR A 378 22.64 4.53 -8.83
N PRO A 379 23.65 4.11 -8.04
CA PRO A 379 24.26 4.96 -7.03
C PRO A 379 24.97 6.15 -7.68
N GLU A 380 25.06 7.26 -6.95
CA GLU A 380 25.83 8.45 -7.33
C GLU A 380 25.43 9.08 -8.69
N SER A 381 24.27 8.72 -9.23
CA SER A 381 23.87 9.00 -10.62
C SER A 381 22.63 9.88 -10.68
N LYS A 382 22.77 11.18 -10.42
CA LYS A 382 21.61 12.10 -10.32
C LYS A 382 20.89 12.35 -11.65
N ASP A 383 21.60 12.23 -12.77
CA ASP A 383 21.14 12.55 -14.12
C ASP A 383 21.04 11.31 -15.03
N ILE A 384 21.09 10.11 -14.45
CA ILE A 384 20.86 8.88 -15.21
C ILE A 384 19.38 8.77 -15.57
N THR A 385 19.11 8.41 -16.81
CA THR A 385 17.76 8.29 -17.34
C THR A 385 17.39 6.83 -17.59
N LYS A 386 16.10 6.55 -17.69
CA LYS A 386 15.59 5.25 -18.15
C LYS A 386 16.14 4.86 -19.53
N SER A 387 16.38 5.84 -20.40
CA SER A 387 17.00 5.64 -21.72
C SER A 387 18.44 5.16 -21.60
N ASP A 388 19.23 5.79 -20.71
CA ASP A 388 20.61 5.38 -20.43
C ASP A 388 20.65 3.94 -19.92
N ILE A 389 19.79 3.62 -18.94
CA ILE A 389 19.69 2.30 -18.32
C ILE A 389 19.32 1.24 -19.37
N THR A 390 18.32 1.52 -20.20
CA THR A 390 17.87 0.61 -21.26
C THR A 390 19.00 0.33 -22.25
N ALA A 391 19.70 1.37 -22.72
CA ALA A 391 20.79 1.22 -23.67
C ALA A 391 21.96 0.41 -23.11
N ILE A 392 22.32 0.60 -21.84
CA ILE A 392 23.34 -0.23 -21.17
C ILE A 392 22.85 -1.67 -21.08
N SER A 393 21.62 -1.92 -20.62
CA SER A 393 21.07 -3.29 -20.53
C SER A 393 21.05 -4.01 -21.88
N GLU A 394 20.67 -3.32 -22.96
CA GLU A 394 20.72 -3.86 -24.32
C GLU A 394 22.16 -4.22 -24.73
N PHE A 395 23.14 -3.36 -24.43
CA PHE A 395 24.54 -3.66 -24.67
C PHE A 395 25.01 -4.91 -23.89
N LEU A 396 24.69 -5.02 -22.60
CA LEU A 396 25.04 -6.20 -21.79
C LEU A 396 24.47 -7.49 -22.39
N ALA A 397 23.23 -7.44 -22.89
CA ALA A 397 22.62 -8.57 -23.58
C ALA A 397 23.38 -8.98 -24.84
N THR A 398 23.91 -8.04 -25.64
CA THR A 398 24.77 -8.37 -26.80
C THR A 398 26.07 -9.07 -26.41
N LYS A 399 26.63 -8.71 -25.24
CA LYS A 399 27.82 -9.35 -24.67
C LYS A 399 27.49 -10.65 -23.93
N ARG A 400 26.21 -10.95 -23.70
CA ARG A 400 25.71 -12.03 -22.86
C ARG A 400 26.22 -11.95 -21.41
N LEU A 401 26.45 -10.72 -20.94
CA LEU A 401 26.77 -10.49 -19.52
C LEU A 401 25.46 -10.41 -18.74
N LEU A 402 25.30 -11.29 -17.77
CA LEU A 402 24.13 -11.35 -16.89
C LEU A 402 24.16 -10.16 -15.90
N PRO A 403 23.05 -9.41 -15.72
CA PRO A 403 23.04 -8.17 -14.94
C PRO A 403 22.71 -8.32 -13.45
N GLU A 404 22.32 -9.51 -12.97
CA GLU A 404 21.67 -9.71 -11.67
C GLU A 404 22.51 -9.25 -10.48
N ASN A 405 23.84 -9.44 -10.52
CA ASN A 405 24.77 -9.04 -9.45
C ASN A 405 25.43 -7.67 -9.69
N THR A 406 24.77 -6.78 -10.46
CA THR A 406 25.36 -5.50 -10.85
C THR A 406 24.60 -4.27 -10.32
N ARG A 407 25.31 -3.15 -10.20
CA ARG A 407 24.76 -1.79 -10.10
C ARG A 407 25.36 -0.92 -11.20
N LEU A 408 24.74 0.21 -11.52
CA LEU A 408 25.18 1.06 -12.63
C LEU A 408 25.36 2.50 -12.17
N ARG A 409 26.57 3.03 -12.33
CA ARG A 409 26.88 4.44 -12.06
C ARG A 409 27.11 5.20 -13.36
N LYS A 410 26.49 6.37 -13.49
CA LYS A 410 26.78 7.36 -14.54
C LYS A 410 27.72 8.41 -13.97
N ASN A 411 28.87 8.56 -14.61
CA ASN A 411 29.90 9.52 -14.22
C ASN A 411 29.61 10.90 -14.81
N PRO A 412 30.13 11.99 -14.21
CA PRO A 412 29.92 13.36 -14.70
C PRO A 412 30.44 13.62 -16.13
N ASP A 413 31.36 12.80 -16.62
CA ASP A 413 31.90 12.86 -17.99
C ASP A 413 31.01 12.14 -19.02
N GLY A 414 29.88 11.56 -18.58
CA GLY A 414 28.96 10.78 -19.39
C GLY A 414 29.35 9.30 -19.52
N SER A 415 30.51 8.88 -19.01
CA SER A 415 30.87 7.46 -18.97
C SER A 415 30.06 6.69 -17.93
N PHE A 416 30.04 5.38 -18.04
CA PHE A 416 29.29 4.48 -17.17
C PHE A 416 30.22 3.47 -16.50
N ASP A 417 30.00 3.21 -15.22
CA ASP A 417 30.64 2.12 -14.48
C ASP A 417 29.56 1.08 -14.13
N LEU A 418 29.72 -0.14 -14.64
CA LEU A 418 28.98 -1.30 -14.20
C LEU A 418 29.71 -1.90 -12.99
N LEU A 419 29.14 -1.69 -11.81
CA LEU A 419 29.67 -2.20 -10.55
C LEU A 419 29.27 -3.67 -10.42
N ILE A 420 30.23 -4.57 -10.38
CA ILE A 420 30.03 -6.02 -10.25
C ILE A 420 30.30 -6.41 -8.80
N ALA A 421 29.34 -7.10 -8.18
CA ALA A 421 29.50 -7.58 -6.82
C ALA A 421 30.51 -8.73 -6.75
N SER A 422 31.64 -8.51 -6.07
CA SER A 422 32.72 -9.49 -5.94
C SER A 422 33.61 -9.19 -4.74
N ALA A 423 34.21 -10.22 -4.15
CA ALA A 423 35.19 -10.05 -3.08
C ALA A 423 36.48 -9.39 -3.59
N VAL A 424 36.92 -9.79 -4.79
CA VAL A 424 38.11 -9.21 -5.43
C VAL A 424 37.78 -7.87 -6.08
N PRO A 425 38.68 -6.88 -6.02
CA PRO A 425 38.44 -5.53 -6.56
C PRO A 425 38.69 -5.40 -8.06
N ASP A 426 39.38 -6.37 -8.66
CA ASP A 426 39.80 -6.34 -10.06
C ASP A 426 39.24 -7.55 -10.82
N CYS A 427 39.19 -7.44 -12.15
CA CYS A 427 38.83 -8.57 -13.00
C CYS A 427 39.79 -9.76 -12.72
N PRO A 428 39.27 -10.98 -12.51
CA PRO A 428 40.11 -12.15 -12.26
C PRO A 428 41.18 -12.38 -13.33
N ASP A 429 42.31 -12.98 -12.95
CA ASP A 429 43.44 -13.26 -13.86
C ASP A 429 43.06 -14.19 -15.02
N ASP A 430 42.09 -15.07 -14.82
CA ASP A 430 41.48 -15.96 -15.83
C ASP A 430 40.40 -15.26 -16.68
N GLY A 431 40.02 -14.03 -16.32
CA GLY A 431 38.95 -13.25 -16.94
C GLY A 431 37.61 -13.39 -16.20
N GLY A 432 36.72 -12.41 -16.39
CA GLY A 432 35.33 -12.50 -15.95
C GLY A 432 34.44 -13.24 -16.95
N ASP A 433 33.12 -13.17 -16.76
CA ASP A 433 32.12 -13.88 -17.58
C ASP A 433 32.20 -13.53 -19.09
N ILE A 434 32.73 -12.36 -19.44
CA ILE A 434 32.94 -11.93 -20.84
C ILE A 434 34.42 -11.73 -21.21
N GLY A 435 35.34 -12.34 -20.45
CA GLY A 435 36.78 -12.29 -20.69
C GLY A 435 37.51 -11.19 -19.92
N LYS A 436 38.68 -10.78 -20.43
CA LYS A 436 39.59 -9.84 -19.73
C LYS A 436 39.34 -8.37 -20.06
N GLU A 437 38.55 -8.08 -21.10
CA GLU A 437 38.22 -6.71 -21.48
C GLU A 437 37.24 -6.11 -20.47
N THR A 438 37.60 -4.97 -19.89
CA THR A 438 36.79 -4.29 -18.87
C THR A 438 36.36 -2.88 -19.30
N VAL A 439 36.75 -2.43 -20.49
CA VAL A 439 36.41 -1.09 -21.00
C VAL A 439 35.86 -1.24 -22.41
N PHE A 440 34.66 -0.75 -22.63
CA PHE A 440 33.95 -0.87 -23.89
C PHE A 440 33.51 0.51 -24.38
N GLU A 441 33.72 0.79 -25.68
CA GLU A 441 33.10 1.93 -26.35
C GLU A 441 31.74 1.50 -26.89
N LEU A 442 30.69 2.27 -26.57
CA LEU A 442 29.34 2.02 -27.04
C LEU A 442 29.23 2.49 -28.49
N ASP A 443 28.96 1.57 -29.41
CA ASP A 443 29.04 1.79 -30.86
C ASP A 443 27.67 2.06 -31.52
N THR A 444 26.60 1.84 -30.78
CA THR A 444 25.21 1.85 -31.23
C THR A 444 24.28 2.56 -30.23
N GLY A 445 23.09 2.98 -30.70
CA GLY A 445 22.06 3.58 -29.85
C GLY A 445 22.31 5.03 -29.43
N SER A 446 21.55 5.48 -28.42
CA SER A 446 21.59 6.85 -27.86
C SER A 446 22.90 7.18 -27.15
N LEU A 447 23.65 6.16 -26.73
CA LEU A 447 24.90 6.29 -25.99
C LEU A 447 26.15 6.15 -26.86
N LYS A 448 26.02 6.21 -28.19
CA LYS A 448 27.17 6.07 -29.10
C LYS A 448 28.32 7.02 -28.75
N GLY A 449 29.53 6.49 -28.65
CA GLY A 449 30.76 7.21 -28.29
C GLY A 449 31.00 7.38 -26.79
N HIS A 450 30.09 6.91 -25.93
CA HIS A 450 30.32 6.84 -24.49
C HIS A 450 31.07 5.56 -24.12
N ILE A 451 31.68 5.55 -22.94
CA ILE A 451 32.48 4.43 -22.43
C ILE A 451 31.72 3.73 -21.31
N LEU A 452 31.68 2.40 -21.35
CA LEU A 452 31.25 1.54 -20.24
C LEU A 452 32.46 0.82 -19.64
N ARG A 453 32.61 0.86 -18.32
CA ARG A 453 33.67 0.18 -17.56
C ARG A 453 33.08 -0.89 -16.66
N LEU A 454 33.67 -2.08 -16.64
CA LEU A 454 33.37 -3.10 -15.65
C LEU A 454 34.26 -2.85 -14.43
N VAL A 455 33.64 -2.60 -13.28
CA VAL A 455 34.31 -2.30 -12.02
C VAL A 455 33.94 -3.37 -11.01
N TYR A 456 34.92 -4.20 -10.63
CA TYR A 456 34.75 -5.25 -9.64
C TYR A 456 34.87 -4.68 -8.22
N GLY A 457 34.52 -5.48 -7.23
CA GLY A 457 34.69 -5.16 -5.81
C GLY A 457 33.49 -4.49 -5.16
N ASP A 458 32.34 -4.43 -5.84
CA ASP A 458 31.12 -3.95 -5.18
C ASP A 458 30.77 -4.92 -4.04
N HIS A 459 30.50 -4.36 -2.86
CA HIS A 459 30.27 -5.13 -1.62
C HIS A 459 31.42 -6.07 -1.22
N SER A 460 32.67 -5.76 -1.61
CA SER A 460 33.84 -6.65 -1.43
C SER A 460 34.02 -7.23 -0.03
N LYS A 461 33.85 -6.42 1.02
CA LYS A 461 33.94 -6.88 2.41
C LYS A 461 32.92 -7.98 2.71
N GLU A 462 31.66 -7.76 2.37
CA GLU A 462 30.60 -8.73 2.59
C GLU A 462 30.77 -9.96 1.70
N MET A 463 31.08 -9.77 0.42
CA MET A 463 31.34 -10.86 -0.54
C MET A 463 32.46 -11.80 -0.07
N SER A 464 33.55 -11.24 0.48
CA SER A 464 34.65 -12.02 1.06
C SER A 464 34.18 -12.89 2.23
N LEU A 465 33.46 -12.29 3.20
CA LEU A 465 32.94 -13.02 4.36
C LEU A 465 31.93 -14.09 3.97
N ILE A 466 31.02 -13.77 3.04
CA ILE A 466 30.04 -14.70 2.49
C ILE A 466 30.75 -15.90 1.86
N SER A 467 31.72 -15.63 0.99
CA SER A 467 32.52 -16.66 0.30
C SER A 467 33.21 -17.60 1.31
N ASP A 468 33.79 -17.06 2.39
CA ASP A 468 34.41 -17.86 3.46
C ASP A 468 33.43 -18.75 4.21
N TYR A 469 32.25 -18.23 4.57
CA TYR A 469 31.20 -19.02 5.21
C TYR A 469 30.72 -20.17 4.30
N LEU A 470 30.60 -19.93 2.99
CA LEU A 470 30.18 -20.96 2.04
C LEU A 470 31.25 -22.05 1.86
N ARG A 471 32.55 -21.70 1.87
CA ARG A 471 33.63 -22.70 1.93
C ARG A 471 33.57 -23.53 3.21
N LYS A 472 33.28 -22.90 4.36
CA LYS A 472 33.06 -23.63 5.62
C LYS A 472 31.85 -24.56 5.54
N ALA A 473 30.75 -24.11 4.94
CA ALA A 473 29.56 -24.92 4.71
C ALA A 473 29.87 -26.13 3.80
N ALA A 474 30.65 -25.95 2.73
CA ALA A 474 31.10 -27.03 1.87
C ALA A 474 31.85 -28.12 2.65
N GLY A 475 32.70 -27.74 3.60
CA GLY A 475 33.46 -28.67 4.45
C GLY A 475 32.59 -29.56 5.37
N VAL A 476 31.34 -29.18 5.61
CA VAL A 476 30.38 -29.94 6.45
C VAL A 476 29.11 -30.34 5.68
N ALA A 477 29.13 -30.28 4.35
CA ALA A 477 28.01 -30.63 3.49
C ALA A 477 27.63 -32.13 3.59
N ALA A 478 26.36 -32.45 3.35
CA ALA A 478 25.84 -33.82 3.48
C ALA A 478 26.21 -34.73 2.31
N ASN A 479 26.40 -34.18 1.11
CA ASN A 479 26.68 -34.92 -0.12
C ASN A 479 27.47 -34.07 -1.12
N GLU A 480 27.92 -34.68 -2.22
CA GLU A 480 28.76 -34.02 -3.23
C GLU A 480 28.05 -32.86 -3.94
N ASN A 481 26.74 -32.97 -4.22
CA ASN A 481 25.98 -31.86 -4.82
C ASN A 481 26.03 -30.63 -3.92
N GLN A 482 25.87 -30.80 -2.61
CA GLN A 482 25.99 -29.71 -1.65
C GLN A 482 27.41 -29.15 -1.56
N VAL A 483 28.45 -30.00 -1.63
CA VAL A 483 29.85 -29.53 -1.67
C VAL A 483 30.05 -28.63 -2.89
N GLN A 484 29.74 -29.13 -4.08
CA GLN A 484 29.95 -28.41 -5.33
C GLN A 484 29.10 -27.14 -5.43
N MET A 485 27.84 -27.21 -5.01
CA MET A 485 26.97 -26.03 -4.94
C MET A 485 27.59 -24.92 -4.07
N GLN A 486 28.04 -25.25 -2.85
CA GLN A 486 28.57 -24.25 -1.92
C GLN A 486 29.92 -23.69 -2.39
N LEU A 487 30.78 -24.50 -3.04
CA LEU A 487 32.01 -24.04 -3.65
C LEU A 487 31.76 -23.13 -4.86
N SER A 488 30.79 -23.47 -5.73
CA SER A 488 30.41 -22.62 -6.86
C SER A 488 29.77 -21.29 -6.41
N TYR A 489 29.00 -21.28 -5.32
CA TYR A 489 28.57 -20.02 -4.70
C TYR A 489 29.77 -19.20 -4.19
N ALA A 490 30.70 -19.85 -3.50
CA ALA A 490 31.89 -19.16 -2.98
C ALA A 490 32.73 -18.54 -4.11
N GLU A 491 32.93 -19.26 -5.21
CA GLU A 491 33.61 -18.74 -6.42
C GLU A 491 32.84 -17.60 -7.06
N SER A 492 31.52 -17.73 -7.21
CA SER A 492 30.65 -16.69 -7.76
C SER A 492 30.80 -15.37 -6.98
N PHE A 493 30.71 -15.41 -5.65
CA PHE A 493 30.82 -14.21 -4.82
C PHE A 493 32.26 -13.72 -4.66
N GLU A 494 33.26 -14.60 -4.80
CA GLU A 494 34.66 -14.18 -4.81
C GLU A 494 34.98 -13.39 -6.08
N LYS A 495 34.65 -13.95 -7.25
CA LYS A 495 35.04 -13.45 -8.58
C LYS A 495 34.00 -12.56 -9.25
N GLY A 496 32.76 -12.54 -8.77
CA GLY A 496 31.64 -11.84 -9.39
C GLY A 496 31.04 -12.55 -10.62
N SER A 497 31.21 -13.87 -10.74
CA SER A 497 30.74 -14.66 -11.89
C SER A 497 29.32 -15.19 -11.70
N LEU A 498 28.41 -14.83 -12.59
CA LEU A 498 27.06 -15.40 -12.62
C LEU A 498 27.02 -16.74 -13.37
N GLU A 499 28.03 -17.10 -14.16
CA GLU A 499 28.16 -18.45 -14.70
C GLU A 499 28.56 -19.47 -13.61
N ALA A 500 29.42 -19.08 -12.67
CA ALA A 500 29.68 -19.86 -11.46
C ALA A 500 28.41 -19.97 -10.58
N PHE A 501 27.63 -18.88 -10.49
CA PHE A 501 26.33 -18.91 -9.80
C PHE A 501 25.34 -19.88 -10.47
N LYS A 502 25.20 -19.81 -11.79
CA LYS A 502 24.39 -20.76 -12.56
C LYS A 502 24.85 -22.20 -12.37
N THR A 503 26.14 -22.43 -12.19
CA THR A 503 26.70 -23.76 -11.87
C THR A 503 26.26 -24.23 -10.49
N SER A 504 26.27 -23.36 -9.46
CA SER A 504 25.76 -23.73 -8.14
C SER A 504 24.27 -24.11 -8.19
N GLN A 505 23.45 -23.39 -8.96
CA GLN A 505 22.03 -23.70 -9.14
C GLN A 505 21.80 -25.07 -9.77
N ARG A 506 22.66 -25.51 -10.71
CA ARG A 506 22.58 -26.86 -11.32
C ARG A 506 22.81 -27.95 -10.29
N PHE A 507 23.83 -27.81 -9.45
CA PHE A 507 24.06 -28.74 -8.35
C PHE A 507 22.92 -28.72 -7.33
N TRP A 508 22.39 -27.53 -7.04
CA TRP A 508 21.27 -27.36 -6.12
C TRP A 508 19.99 -28.09 -6.57
N ILE A 509 19.62 -28.00 -7.86
CA ILE A 509 18.44 -28.71 -8.39
C ILE A 509 18.61 -30.24 -8.30
N ARG A 510 19.84 -30.73 -8.45
CA ARG A 510 20.19 -32.16 -8.38
C ARG A 510 20.22 -32.69 -6.94
N ASP A 511 20.36 -31.83 -5.94
CA ASP A 511 20.24 -32.18 -4.52
C ASP A 511 18.77 -32.40 -4.14
N LYS A 512 18.25 -33.62 -4.30
CA LYS A 512 16.84 -33.95 -4.01
C LYS A 512 16.64 -34.34 -2.55
N GLY A 513 15.59 -33.79 -1.93
CA GLY A 513 15.19 -34.08 -0.55
C GLY A 513 16.25 -33.87 0.53
N PRO A 514 17.02 -32.76 0.53
CA PRO A 514 18.00 -32.52 1.59
C PRO A 514 17.30 -32.34 2.95
N THR A 515 17.99 -32.60 4.06
CA THR A 515 17.39 -32.31 5.39
C THR A 515 17.42 -30.81 5.70
N VAL A 516 18.47 -30.11 5.26
CA VAL A 516 18.62 -28.66 5.32
C VAL A 516 18.63 -28.15 3.89
N GLU A 517 17.60 -27.41 3.53
CA GLU A 517 17.45 -26.78 2.22
C GLU A 517 17.92 -25.32 2.28
N SER A 518 18.54 -24.84 1.21
CA SER A 518 19.08 -23.46 1.18
C SER A 518 19.29 -22.95 -0.23
N ASN A 519 19.13 -21.64 -0.42
CA ASN A 519 19.59 -20.90 -1.60
C ASN A 519 20.07 -19.51 -1.16
N ILE A 520 20.99 -18.90 -1.90
CA ILE A 520 21.64 -17.64 -1.53
C ILE A 520 22.21 -16.95 -2.76
N GLY A 521 22.00 -15.64 -2.92
CA GLY A 521 22.59 -14.85 -4.01
C GLY A 521 21.80 -13.59 -4.35
N PHE A 522 22.01 -13.09 -5.58
CA PHE A 522 21.21 -12.03 -6.18
C PHE A 522 20.10 -12.68 -7.01
N ILE A 523 18.91 -12.86 -6.42
CA ILE A 523 17.90 -13.79 -6.96
C ILE A 523 16.75 -13.05 -7.64
N GLU A 524 16.03 -12.24 -6.88
CA GLU A 524 14.76 -11.68 -7.30
C GLU A 524 14.92 -10.24 -7.80
N THR A 525 14.39 -9.93 -8.98
CA THR A 525 14.61 -8.63 -9.64
C THR A 525 13.51 -7.60 -9.41
N TYR A 526 12.60 -7.85 -8.46
CA TYR A 526 11.38 -7.05 -8.26
C TYR A 526 11.64 -5.57 -7.95
N ARG A 527 12.75 -5.25 -7.26
CA ARG A 527 12.99 -3.91 -6.68
C ARG A 527 13.91 -3.03 -7.51
N ASP A 528 14.57 -3.59 -8.52
CA ASP A 528 15.18 -2.77 -9.57
C ASP A 528 14.04 -2.19 -10.43
N PRO A 529 13.92 -0.87 -10.59
CA PRO A 529 12.88 -0.30 -11.47
C PRO A 529 12.99 -0.75 -12.93
N HIS A 530 14.16 -1.24 -13.36
CA HIS A 530 14.34 -1.86 -14.67
C HIS A 530 14.04 -3.35 -14.71
N GLY A 531 14.00 -4.02 -13.55
CA GLY A 531 13.61 -5.42 -13.41
C GLY A 531 14.67 -6.44 -13.83
N VAL A 532 15.94 -6.05 -13.92
CA VAL A 532 17.03 -6.94 -14.38
C VAL A 532 18.11 -7.19 -13.32
N ARG A 533 18.25 -6.31 -12.32
CA ARG A 533 19.20 -6.49 -11.21
C ARG A 533 18.53 -7.19 -10.04
N GLY A 534 19.20 -8.17 -9.46
CA GLY A 534 18.69 -8.98 -8.36
C GLY A 534 18.92 -8.29 -7.01
N GLU A 535 17.93 -8.39 -6.12
CA GLU A 535 18.13 -8.10 -4.70
C GLU A 535 18.92 -9.24 -4.06
N TRP A 536 19.81 -8.91 -3.13
CA TRP A 536 20.45 -9.93 -2.30
C TRP A 536 19.43 -10.62 -1.40
N GLU A 537 19.37 -11.94 -1.47
CA GLU A 537 18.63 -12.76 -0.53
C GLU A 537 19.37 -14.07 -0.21
N GLY A 538 18.99 -14.70 0.90
CA GLY A 538 19.44 -16.05 1.20
C GLY A 538 18.65 -16.67 2.33
N PHE A 539 18.35 -17.96 2.18
CA PHE A 539 17.58 -18.70 3.17
C PHE A 539 18.22 -20.03 3.53
N VAL A 540 17.93 -20.44 4.76
CA VAL A 540 18.18 -21.78 5.28
C VAL A 540 16.89 -22.26 5.90
N ALA A 541 16.47 -23.47 5.56
CA ALA A 541 15.26 -24.08 6.08
C ALA A 541 15.46 -25.57 6.36
N VAL A 542 14.70 -26.08 7.31
CA VAL A 542 14.67 -27.51 7.65
C VAL A 542 13.47 -28.14 6.97
N VAL A 543 13.68 -29.24 6.26
CA VAL A 543 12.57 -29.98 5.64
C VAL A 543 11.68 -30.57 6.72
N ASN A 544 10.38 -30.25 6.66
CA ASN A 544 9.39 -30.83 7.55
C ASN A 544 9.04 -32.24 7.08
N ARG A 545 9.76 -33.25 7.59
CA ARG A 545 9.54 -34.66 7.23
C ARG A 545 8.13 -35.17 7.52
N GLU A 546 7.46 -34.62 8.53
CA GLU A 546 6.09 -34.99 8.89
C GLU A 546 5.12 -34.50 7.81
N ARG A 547 5.19 -33.22 7.45
CA ARG A 547 4.37 -32.66 6.36
C ARG A 547 4.72 -33.25 4.99
N THR A 548 6.01 -33.46 4.69
CA THR A 548 6.43 -34.12 3.44
C THR A 548 5.83 -35.54 3.34
N ARG A 549 5.66 -36.25 4.45
CA ARG A 549 4.95 -37.55 4.45
C ARG A 549 3.47 -37.39 4.12
N VAL A 550 2.79 -36.39 4.69
CA VAL A 550 1.39 -36.06 4.36
C VAL A 550 1.24 -35.76 2.86
N PHE A 551 2.12 -34.93 2.29
CA PHE A 551 2.10 -34.65 0.85
C PHE A 551 2.42 -35.89 0.01
N SER A 552 3.33 -36.76 0.45
CA SER A 552 3.60 -38.04 -0.22
C SER A 552 2.35 -38.94 -0.24
N SER A 553 1.62 -39.02 0.88
CA SER A 553 0.34 -39.74 0.93
C SER A 553 -0.73 -39.10 0.04
N LEU A 554 -0.74 -37.77 -0.11
CA LEU A 554 -1.62 -37.09 -1.06
C LEU A 554 -1.24 -37.38 -2.52
N VAL A 555 0.06 -37.48 -2.84
CA VAL A 555 0.57 -37.93 -4.15
C VAL A 555 0.11 -39.35 -4.44
N ASP A 556 0.19 -40.26 -3.48
CA ASP A 556 -0.29 -41.63 -3.65
C ASP A 556 -1.81 -41.69 -3.83
N ALA A 557 -2.56 -40.78 -3.20
CA ALA A 557 -4.00 -40.65 -3.40
C ALA A 557 -4.39 -39.95 -4.72
N ALA A 558 -3.46 -39.32 -5.44
CA ALA A 558 -3.75 -38.53 -6.63
C ALA A 558 -4.46 -39.37 -7.72
N GLU A 559 -4.08 -40.63 -7.90
CA GLU A 559 -4.71 -41.54 -8.87
C GLU A 559 -6.20 -41.77 -8.60
N ILE A 560 -6.62 -41.68 -7.33
CA ILE A 560 -8.02 -41.85 -6.90
C ILE A 560 -8.76 -40.51 -6.90
N MET A 561 -8.07 -39.41 -6.62
CA MET A 561 -8.67 -38.08 -6.49
C MET A 561 -8.85 -37.36 -7.84
N ILE A 562 -7.91 -37.50 -8.78
CA ILE A 562 -7.98 -36.85 -10.09
C ILE A 562 -9.26 -37.23 -10.87
N PRO A 563 -9.70 -38.50 -10.91
CA PRO A 563 -10.95 -38.88 -11.57
C PRO A 563 -12.22 -38.24 -10.97
N LYS A 564 -12.15 -37.68 -9.75
CA LYS A 564 -13.28 -37.00 -9.09
C LYS A 564 -13.42 -35.54 -9.53
N LEU A 565 -12.45 -34.99 -10.28
CA LEU A 565 -12.51 -33.64 -10.81
C LEU A 565 -13.59 -33.52 -11.90
N PRO A 566 -14.20 -32.33 -12.08
CA PRO A 566 -15.40 -32.19 -12.89
C PRO A 566 -15.11 -32.13 -14.40
N TRP A 567 -14.12 -32.85 -14.91
CA TRP A 567 -13.85 -32.96 -16.34
C TRP A 567 -13.59 -34.41 -16.79
N PRO A 568 -13.96 -34.77 -18.03
CA PRO A 568 -13.69 -36.11 -18.56
C PRO A 568 -12.20 -36.43 -18.68
N ARG A 569 -11.87 -37.73 -18.73
CA ARG A 569 -10.50 -38.24 -18.86
C ARG A 569 -9.75 -37.69 -20.08
N ASP A 570 -10.45 -37.38 -21.16
CA ASP A 570 -9.86 -36.81 -22.38
C ASP A 570 -9.21 -35.44 -22.18
N PHE A 571 -9.62 -34.71 -21.14
CA PHE A 571 -9.10 -33.41 -20.73
C PHE A 571 -8.09 -33.51 -19.58
N GLU A 572 -7.62 -34.73 -19.28
CA GLU A 572 -6.61 -35.01 -18.27
C GLU A 572 -5.37 -35.68 -18.90
N LYS A 573 -4.21 -35.54 -18.25
CA LYS A 573 -2.96 -36.18 -18.69
C LYS A 573 -3.10 -37.70 -18.60
N ALA A 574 -2.45 -38.39 -19.55
CA ALA A 574 -2.42 -39.85 -19.56
C ALA A 574 -1.75 -40.43 -18.31
N GLU A 575 -0.66 -39.81 -17.87
CA GLU A 575 0.06 -40.16 -16.64
C GLU A 575 0.16 -38.94 -15.73
N PHE A 576 -0.05 -39.16 -14.43
CA PHE A 576 0.19 -38.13 -13.43
C PHE A 576 1.69 -38.08 -13.12
N LEU A 577 2.32 -36.96 -13.44
CA LEU A 577 3.72 -36.73 -13.09
C LEU A 577 3.78 -36.42 -11.59
N ARG A 578 4.30 -37.35 -10.79
CA ARG A 578 4.49 -37.21 -9.34
C ARG A 578 5.48 -36.06 -9.07
N PRO A 579 5.05 -34.90 -8.54
CA PRO A 579 5.96 -33.82 -8.23
C PRO A 579 6.64 -34.06 -6.86
N ASP A 580 7.89 -33.60 -6.75
CA ASP A 580 8.59 -33.52 -5.47
C ASP A 580 8.10 -32.26 -4.74
N PHE A 581 7.26 -32.43 -3.71
CA PHE A 581 6.69 -31.32 -2.95
C PHE A 581 7.27 -31.29 -1.53
N THR A 582 8.05 -30.26 -1.25
CA THR A 582 8.76 -30.13 0.04
C THR A 582 8.21 -28.96 0.83
N SER A 583 7.76 -29.25 2.05
CA SER A 583 7.41 -28.21 3.02
C SER A 583 8.63 -27.90 3.89
N LEU A 584 8.93 -26.62 4.02
CA LEU A 584 10.12 -26.10 4.67
C LEU A 584 9.74 -25.29 5.91
N GLU A 585 10.50 -25.46 6.97
CA GLU A 585 10.45 -24.60 8.16
C GLU A 585 11.69 -23.72 8.12
N VAL A 586 11.49 -22.42 7.86
CA VAL A 586 12.59 -21.46 7.67
C VAL A 586 13.31 -21.21 8.99
N LEU A 587 14.62 -21.43 9.01
CA LEU A 587 15.51 -21.08 10.12
C LEU A 587 15.94 -19.61 10.02
N SER A 588 16.37 -19.20 8.83
CA SER A 588 16.83 -17.85 8.55
C SER A 588 16.51 -17.48 7.11
N PHE A 589 16.08 -16.25 6.89
CA PHE A 589 15.85 -15.65 5.58
C PHE A 589 16.35 -14.20 5.62
N ALA A 590 17.43 -13.90 4.90
CA ALA A 590 17.92 -12.54 4.71
C ALA A 590 17.32 -11.96 3.44
N GLY A 591 16.73 -10.76 3.51
CA GLY A 591 16.08 -10.08 2.40
C GLY A 591 15.13 -8.97 2.88
N SER A 592 14.42 -8.33 1.95
CA SER A 592 13.45 -7.27 2.25
C SER A 592 12.07 -7.77 2.71
N GLY A 593 11.81 -9.07 2.58
CA GLY A 593 10.60 -9.75 3.05
C GLY A 593 10.75 -11.27 2.95
N ILE A 594 9.89 -12.01 3.64
CA ILE A 594 9.87 -13.48 3.57
C ILE A 594 8.64 -13.90 2.75
N PRO A 595 8.82 -14.62 1.62
CA PRO A 595 7.70 -15.08 0.81
C PRO A 595 6.96 -16.25 1.46
N ALA A 596 5.78 -16.59 0.96
CA ALA A 596 5.03 -17.78 1.39
C ALA A 596 5.55 -19.08 0.75
N GLY A 597 6.14 -18.96 -0.43
CA GLY A 597 6.69 -20.06 -1.23
C GLY A 597 7.54 -19.49 -2.35
N ILE A 598 8.38 -20.34 -2.95
CA ILE A 598 9.40 -19.94 -3.92
C ILE A 598 9.49 -20.99 -5.02
N ASN A 599 9.67 -20.52 -6.27
CA ASN A 599 10.02 -21.34 -7.43
C ASN A 599 11.35 -20.84 -7.98
N ILE A 600 12.41 -21.64 -7.86
CA ILE A 600 13.78 -21.25 -8.24
C ILE A 600 14.52 -22.44 -8.89
N PRO A 601 15.61 -22.19 -9.64
CA PRO A 601 16.23 -20.89 -9.94
C PRO A 601 15.46 -20.09 -11.00
N ASN A 602 15.74 -18.78 -11.07
CA ASN A 602 15.14 -17.83 -12.03
C ASN A 602 15.75 -17.91 -13.45
N TYR A 603 16.59 -18.92 -13.73
CA TYR A 603 17.27 -19.08 -15.02
C TYR A 603 16.51 -20.03 -15.95
N ASP A 604 15.88 -19.48 -16.99
CA ASP A 604 15.06 -20.26 -17.93
C ASP A 604 15.84 -21.35 -18.66
N ASP A 605 17.12 -21.14 -18.98
CA ASP A 605 17.95 -22.20 -19.59
C ASP A 605 18.07 -23.41 -18.66
N ILE A 606 18.22 -23.20 -17.35
CA ILE A 606 18.26 -24.27 -16.36
C ILE A 606 16.88 -24.90 -16.17
N ARG A 607 15.83 -24.08 -16.04
CA ARG A 607 14.46 -24.56 -15.81
C ARG A 607 13.96 -25.46 -16.93
N GLN A 608 14.30 -25.13 -18.18
CA GLN A 608 13.88 -25.87 -19.36
C GLN A 608 14.70 -27.14 -19.61
N THR A 609 16.00 -27.13 -19.27
CA THR A 609 16.92 -28.24 -19.61
C THR A 609 17.21 -29.19 -18.45
N GLU A 610 17.18 -28.71 -17.21
CA GLU A 610 17.57 -29.47 -16.00
C GLU A 610 16.46 -29.54 -14.94
N GLY A 611 15.64 -28.49 -14.82
CA GLY A 611 14.47 -28.43 -13.93
C GLY A 611 14.54 -27.32 -12.89
N PHE A 612 13.68 -27.39 -11.88
CA PHE A 612 13.53 -26.38 -10.83
C PHE A 612 13.04 -27.04 -9.53
N LYS A 613 12.98 -26.28 -8.44
CA LYS A 613 12.38 -26.70 -7.16
C LYS A 613 11.26 -25.73 -6.77
N ASN A 614 10.19 -26.30 -6.20
CA ASN A 614 9.12 -25.57 -5.54
C ASN A 614 9.22 -25.79 -4.04
N VAL A 615 9.11 -24.73 -3.26
CA VAL A 615 9.16 -24.82 -1.80
C VAL A 615 8.01 -24.03 -1.19
N SER A 616 7.35 -24.62 -0.20
CA SER A 616 6.34 -23.98 0.63
C SER A 616 6.91 -23.71 2.01
N LEU A 617 6.81 -22.46 2.49
CA LEU A 617 7.42 -22.02 3.75
C LEU A 617 6.38 -22.12 4.89
N GLY A 618 6.31 -23.28 5.53
CA GLY A 618 5.28 -23.68 6.50
C GLY A 618 5.16 -22.72 7.69
N ASN A 619 6.25 -22.49 8.43
CA ASN A 619 6.26 -21.57 9.57
C ASN A 619 6.04 -20.11 9.20
N VAL A 620 6.31 -19.69 7.96
CA VAL A 620 6.00 -18.33 7.49
C VAL A 620 4.48 -18.18 7.33
N LEU A 621 3.84 -19.19 6.74
CA LEU A 621 2.40 -19.25 6.53
C LEU A 621 1.64 -19.33 7.86
N SER A 622 2.13 -20.13 8.80
CA SER A 622 1.50 -20.31 10.12
C SER A 622 1.87 -19.24 11.15
N ALA A 623 2.80 -18.33 10.87
CA ALA A 623 3.19 -17.28 11.80
C ALA A 623 2.04 -16.29 12.04
N LYS A 624 1.76 -15.95 13.31
CA LYS A 624 0.62 -15.10 13.71
C LYS A 624 1.08 -14.00 14.63
N ALA A 625 0.49 -12.81 14.47
CA ALA A 625 0.68 -11.75 15.45
C ALA A 625 -0.20 -12.03 16.68
N PRO A 626 0.29 -11.78 17.91
CA PRO A 626 -0.54 -11.81 19.10
C PRO A 626 -1.75 -10.87 18.91
N ASN A 627 -2.97 -11.38 19.13
CA ASN A 627 -4.22 -10.62 18.97
C ASN A 627 -4.48 -10.07 17.56
N GLU A 628 -3.98 -10.73 16.51
CA GLU A 628 -4.28 -10.38 15.11
C GLU A 628 -5.79 -10.20 14.90
N LYS A 629 -6.20 -9.01 14.45
CA LYS A 629 -7.60 -8.76 14.11
C LYS A 629 -7.92 -9.47 12.81
N ILE A 630 -9.04 -10.19 12.81
CA ILE A 630 -9.52 -10.93 11.64
C ILE A 630 -10.81 -10.25 11.17
N PRO A 631 -10.72 -9.12 10.44
CA PRO A 631 -11.90 -8.41 9.99
C PRO A 631 -12.77 -9.28 9.08
N PHE A 632 -14.06 -8.92 9.03
CA PHE A 632 -15.12 -9.53 8.21
C PHE A 632 -15.55 -10.95 8.61
N ILE A 633 -14.95 -11.56 9.64
CA ILE A 633 -15.42 -12.81 10.24
C ILE A 633 -16.46 -12.49 11.31
N ALA A 634 -17.58 -13.21 11.32
CA ALA A 634 -18.60 -13.08 12.35
C ALA A 634 -18.05 -13.49 13.72
N GLU A 635 -18.56 -12.88 14.80
CA GLU A 635 -18.09 -13.15 16.17
C GLU A 635 -18.23 -14.64 16.53
N ASP A 636 -19.34 -15.27 16.13
CA ASP A 636 -19.61 -16.70 16.37
C ASP A 636 -18.62 -17.63 15.63
N ASP A 637 -18.05 -17.19 14.51
CA ASP A 637 -17.08 -17.97 13.72
C ASP A 637 -15.63 -17.73 14.15
N LEU A 638 -15.36 -16.65 14.91
CA LEU A 638 -14.00 -16.16 15.13
C LEU A 638 -13.12 -17.17 15.88
N ALA A 639 -13.64 -17.79 16.93
CA ALA A 639 -12.91 -18.79 17.71
C ALA A 639 -12.56 -20.02 16.86
N LEU A 640 -13.51 -20.47 16.03
CA LEU A 640 -13.30 -21.61 15.14
C LEU A 640 -12.29 -21.29 14.04
N PHE A 641 -12.42 -20.11 13.43
CA PHE A 641 -11.49 -19.61 12.41
C PHE A 641 -10.07 -19.51 12.96
N GLN A 642 -9.88 -18.95 14.15
CA GLN A 642 -8.56 -18.85 14.78
C GLN A 642 -7.92 -20.22 15.04
N LYS A 643 -8.73 -21.20 15.45
CA LYS A 643 -8.28 -22.56 15.73
C LYS A 643 -7.84 -23.31 14.47
N PHE A 644 -8.64 -23.28 13.41
CA PHE A 644 -8.43 -24.16 12.25
C PHE A 644 -7.87 -23.49 10.99
N ARG A 645 -7.66 -22.17 10.96
CA ARG A 645 -7.19 -21.47 9.74
C ARG A 645 -5.87 -22.00 9.16
N ASP A 646 -4.94 -22.45 9.99
CA ASP A 646 -3.65 -22.96 9.50
C ASP A 646 -3.82 -24.33 8.85
N ALA A 647 -4.55 -25.23 9.53
CA ALA A 647 -4.89 -26.55 9.01
C ALA A 647 -5.68 -26.44 7.70
N ALA A 648 -6.68 -25.55 7.67
CA ALA A 648 -7.46 -25.26 6.48
C ALA A 648 -6.57 -24.76 5.33
N PHE A 649 -5.67 -23.81 5.61
CA PHE A 649 -4.74 -23.28 4.63
C PHE A 649 -3.75 -24.35 4.12
N GLU A 650 -3.29 -25.23 4.99
CA GLU A 650 -2.39 -26.33 4.63
C GLU A 650 -3.05 -27.36 3.71
N VAL A 651 -4.28 -27.78 4.01
CA VAL A 651 -5.08 -28.63 3.12
C VAL A 651 -5.27 -27.94 1.77
N GLN A 652 -5.65 -26.65 1.79
CA GLN A 652 -5.86 -25.87 0.58
C GLN A 652 -4.60 -25.80 -0.29
N VAL A 653 -3.45 -25.41 0.27
CA VAL A 653 -2.17 -25.32 -0.46
C VAL A 653 -1.74 -26.68 -0.98
N GLY A 654 -1.84 -27.73 -0.17
CA GLY A 654 -1.49 -29.08 -0.58
C GLY A 654 -2.24 -29.55 -1.82
N ILE A 655 -3.56 -29.33 -1.85
CA ILE A 655 -4.38 -29.67 -3.01
C ILE A 655 -4.10 -28.70 -4.17
N HIS A 656 -4.01 -27.39 -3.91
CA HIS A 656 -3.79 -26.35 -4.92
C HIS A 656 -2.51 -26.63 -5.75
N GLU A 657 -1.40 -26.88 -5.07
CA GLU A 657 -0.10 -27.09 -5.72
C GLU A 657 -0.07 -28.44 -6.45
N LEU A 658 -0.47 -29.51 -5.76
CA LEU A 658 -0.33 -30.88 -6.28
C LEU A 658 -1.40 -31.24 -7.30
N LEU A 659 -2.67 -31.05 -6.94
CA LEU A 659 -3.83 -31.49 -7.71
C LEU A 659 -4.49 -30.33 -8.47
N GLY A 660 -4.23 -29.08 -8.09
CA GLY A 660 -4.58 -27.91 -8.89
C GLY A 660 -3.65 -27.82 -10.09
N HIS A 661 -2.46 -27.24 -9.93
CA HIS A 661 -1.51 -27.04 -11.03
C HIS A 661 -1.04 -28.34 -11.70
N GLY A 662 -0.93 -29.43 -10.94
CA GLY A 662 -0.48 -30.72 -11.47
C GLY A 662 -1.44 -31.41 -12.44
N THR A 663 -2.73 -31.03 -12.45
CA THR A 663 -3.78 -31.68 -13.25
C THR A 663 -4.15 -30.90 -14.50
N GLY A 664 -4.78 -31.61 -15.44
CA GLY A 664 -5.32 -31.05 -16.66
C GLY A 664 -4.42 -31.16 -17.87
N LYS A 665 -5.02 -31.43 -19.03
CA LYS A 665 -4.35 -31.54 -20.32
C LYS A 665 -4.68 -30.37 -21.23
N LEU A 666 -3.65 -29.77 -21.82
CA LEU A 666 -3.83 -28.88 -22.96
C LEU A 666 -3.98 -29.73 -24.22
N LEU A 667 -5.04 -29.53 -25.00
CA LEU A 667 -5.21 -30.19 -26.30
C LEU A 667 -4.40 -29.42 -27.34
N GLN A 668 -3.44 -30.08 -27.97
CA GLN A 668 -2.45 -29.41 -28.81
C GLN A 668 -2.16 -30.20 -30.09
N GLU A 669 -1.93 -29.45 -31.17
CA GLU A 669 -1.14 -29.88 -32.31
C GLU A 669 0.34 -29.66 -31.94
N THR A 670 1.03 -30.72 -31.56
CA THR A 670 2.41 -30.64 -31.03
C THR A 670 3.41 -30.30 -32.12
N GLU A 671 3.20 -30.84 -33.31
CA GLU A 671 3.96 -30.60 -34.54
C GLU A 671 2.95 -30.60 -35.69
N SER A 672 3.30 -30.06 -36.85
CA SER A 672 2.35 -30.00 -37.97
C SER A 672 1.78 -31.39 -38.30
N GLY A 673 0.46 -31.54 -38.16
CA GLY A 673 -0.26 -32.80 -38.38
C GLY A 673 -0.17 -33.84 -37.26
N LYS A 674 0.52 -33.55 -36.16
CA LYS A 674 0.66 -34.44 -35.00
C LYS A 674 -0.04 -33.84 -33.78
N PHE A 675 -1.00 -34.59 -33.25
CA PHE A 675 -1.86 -34.14 -32.15
C PHE A 675 -1.63 -34.99 -30.90
N ASN A 676 -1.79 -34.39 -29.73
CA ASN A 676 -1.80 -35.13 -28.46
C ASN A 676 -3.19 -35.68 -28.08
N PHE A 677 -4.15 -35.61 -29.01
CA PHE A 677 -5.50 -36.20 -28.96
C PHE A 677 -5.86 -36.73 -30.35
N ASP A 678 -6.93 -37.51 -30.48
CA ASP A 678 -7.36 -38.03 -31.79
C ASP A 678 -8.10 -36.92 -32.59
N PRO A 679 -7.54 -36.41 -33.69
CA PRO A 679 -8.20 -35.37 -34.50
C PRO A 679 -9.37 -35.92 -35.33
N ALA A 680 -9.46 -37.23 -35.57
CA ALA A 680 -10.58 -37.87 -36.27
C ALA A 680 -11.77 -38.13 -35.32
N SER A 681 -11.50 -38.25 -34.02
CA SER A 681 -12.51 -38.32 -32.95
C SER A 681 -12.17 -37.34 -31.82
N PRO A 682 -12.35 -36.02 -32.03
CA PRO A 682 -11.99 -35.03 -31.02
C PRO A 682 -12.82 -35.20 -29.74
N PRO A 683 -12.24 -34.94 -28.56
CA PRO A 683 -12.97 -35.00 -27.29
C PRO A 683 -14.25 -34.17 -27.31
N GLU A 684 -15.31 -34.68 -26.70
CA GLU A 684 -16.56 -33.93 -26.53
C GLU A 684 -16.47 -32.98 -25.34
N SER A 685 -16.78 -31.70 -25.55
CA SER A 685 -16.81 -30.71 -24.48
C SER A 685 -17.99 -30.99 -23.53
N PRO A 686 -17.76 -31.14 -22.21
CA PRO A 686 -18.84 -31.34 -21.25
C PRO A 686 -19.74 -30.10 -21.07
N LEU A 687 -19.31 -28.95 -21.59
CA LEU A 687 -20.09 -27.71 -21.54
C LEU A 687 -21.14 -27.62 -22.65
N SER A 688 -20.87 -28.22 -23.81
CA SER A 688 -21.70 -28.09 -25.01
C SER A 688 -22.21 -29.42 -25.56
N ASN A 689 -21.70 -30.56 -25.07
CA ASN A 689 -21.93 -31.90 -25.59
C ASN A 689 -21.65 -32.00 -27.10
N LYS A 690 -20.59 -31.33 -27.56
CA LYS A 690 -20.13 -31.32 -28.95
C LYS A 690 -18.62 -31.52 -29.02
N PRO A 691 -18.08 -32.12 -30.09
CA PRO A 691 -16.64 -32.23 -30.31
C PRO A 691 -15.95 -30.87 -30.24
N ILE A 692 -14.77 -30.82 -29.62
CA ILE A 692 -13.95 -29.60 -29.54
C ILE A 692 -13.47 -29.18 -30.93
N THR A 693 -13.52 -27.87 -31.19
CA THR A 693 -13.11 -27.27 -32.46
C THR A 693 -11.87 -26.39 -32.35
N SER A 694 -11.34 -26.22 -31.13
CA SER A 694 -10.19 -25.38 -30.82
C SER A 694 -9.17 -26.15 -30.00
N TYR A 695 -7.90 -25.83 -30.21
CA TYR A 695 -6.72 -26.44 -29.58
C TYR A 695 -5.51 -25.53 -29.81
N TYR A 696 -4.44 -25.72 -29.04
CA TYR A 696 -3.18 -24.98 -29.22
C TYR A 696 -2.47 -25.41 -30.50
N LYS A 697 -2.03 -24.44 -31.29
CA LYS A 697 -1.20 -24.67 -32.49
C LYS A 697 0.27 -24.90 -32.14
N PRO A 698 1.09 -25.42 -33.07
CA PRO A 698 2.52 -25.57 -32.83
C PRO A 698 3.16 -24.26 -32.37
N GLY A 699 3.91 -24.32 -31.26
CA GLY A 699 4.55 -23.16 -30.63
C GLY A 699 3.65 -22.30 -29.74
N GLN A 700 2.33 -22.53 -29.70
CA GLN A 700 1.45 -21.84 -28.76
C GLN A 700 1.48 -22.49 -27.38
N THR A 701 1.49 -21.65 -26.35
CA THR A 701 1.40 -22.04 -24.94
C THR A 701 0.16 -21.43 -24.30
N TRP A 702 -0.20 -21.91 -23.10
CA TRP A 702 -1.23 -21.29 -22.26
C TRP A 702 -1.01 -19.77 -22.13
N GLY A 703 0.21 -19.37 -21.78
CA GLY A 703 0.59 -17.97 -21.62
C GLY A 703 0.50 -17.16 -22.92
N SER A 704 0.91 -17.74 -24.06
CA SER A 704 0.86 -17.02 -25.34
C SER A 704 -0.57 -16.78 -25.84
N VAL A 705 -1.51 -17.69 -25.54
CA VAL A 705 -2.91 -17.57 -25.98
C VAL A 705 -3.73 -16.69 -25.04
N PHE A 706 -3.58 -16.85 -23.72
CA PHE A 706 -4.39 -16.12 -22.73
C PHE A 706 -3.74 -14.81 -22.26
N GLY A 707 -2.47 -14.57 -22.61
CA GLY A 707 -1.79 -13.31 -22.36
C GLY A 707 -1.83 -12.91 -20.88
N SER A 708 -2.19 -11.65 -20.61
CA SER A 708 -2.12 -11.06 -19.27
C SER A 708 -3.04 -11.69 -18.23
N ILE A 709 -4.07 -12.45 -18.62
CA ILE A 709 -4.97 -13.11 -17.65
C ILE A 709 -4.52 -14.53 -17.31
N ALA A 710 -3.55 -15.09 -18.04
CA ALA A 710 -3.16 -16.50 -17.92
C ALA A 710 -2.75 -16.90 -16.50
N ALA A 711 -1.96 -16.06 -15.82
CA ALA A 711 -1.51 -16.34 -14.45
C ALA A 711 -2.70 -16.39 -13.47
N SER A 712 -3.42 -15.28 -13.34
CA SER A 712 -4.60 -15.16 -12.45
C SER A 712 -5.67 -16.23 -12.73
N TYR A 713 -5.93 -16.53 -14.00
CA TYR A 713 -6.89 -17.56 -14.39
C TYR A 713 -6.45 -18.95 -13.92
N GLU A 714 -5.16 -19.25 -14.04
CA GLU A 714 -4.61 -20.53 -13.57
C GLU A 714 -4.65 -20.65 -12.04
N GLU A 715 -4.34 -19.59 -11.31
CA GLU A 715 -4.52 -19.54 -9.86
C GLU A 715 -5.98 -19.80 -9.47
N CYS A 716 -6.92 -19.19 -10.20
CA CYS A 716 -8.35 -19.42 -9.97
C CYS A 716 -8.74 -20.87 -10.18
N ARG A 717 -8.22 -21.51 -11.23
CA ARG A 717 -8.46 -22.92 -11.50
C ARG A 717 -7.90 -23.80 -10.38
N ALA A 718 -6.66 -23.57 -9.96
CA ALA A 718 -6.00 -24.35 -8.90
C ALA A 718 -6.68 -24.18 -7.53
N GLU A 719 -7.05 -22.95 -7.16
CA GLU A 719 -7.84 -22.67 -5.95
C GLU A 719 -9.22 -23.37 -6.03
N CYS A 720 -9.89 -23.36 -7.18
CA CYS A 720 -11.16 -24.08 -7.36
C CYS A 720 -11.01 -25.60 -7.20
N VAL A 721 -9.90 -26.18 -7.64
CA VAL A 721 -9.60 -27.61 -7.40
C VAL A 721 -9.46 -27.88 -5.90
N ALA A 722 -8.73 -27.03 -5.17
CA ALA A 722 -8.60 -27.12 -3.72
C ALA A 722 -9.97 -27.07 -3.02
N MET A 723 -10.83 -26.14 -3.42
CA MET A 723 -12.19 -26.04 -2.90
C MET A 723 -13.04 -27.29 -3.20
N ALA A 724 -12.99 -27.82 -4.43
CA ALA A 724 -13.78 -28.98 -4.82
C ALA A 724 -13.34 -30.27 -4.09
N LEU A 725 -12.04 -30.54 -4.07
CA LEU A 725 -11.50 -31.77 -3.50
C LEU A 725 -11.44 -31.74 -1.96
N SER A 726 -11.34 -30.58 -1.32
CA SER A 726 -11.41 -30.50 0.16
C SER A 726 -12.73 -30.99 0.74
N CYS A 727 -13.80 -31.07 -0.07
CA CYS A 727 -15.06 -31.70 0.31
C CYS A 727 -15.00 -33.24 0.40
N ASP A 728 -13.87 -33.86 0.02
CA ASP A 728 -13.62 -35.29 0.15
C ASP A 728 -12.92 -35.58 1.48
N PHE A 729 -13.62 -36.20 2.42
CA PHE A 729 -13.12 -36.38 3.78
C PHE A 729 -11.93 -37.36 3.86
N GLU A 730 -11.71 -38.21 2.85
CA GLU A 730 -10.48 -39.00 2.76
C GLU A 730 -9.25 -38.11 2.54
N ILE A 731 -9.38 -36.94 1.90
CA ILE A 731 -8.30 -35.96 1.85
C ILE A 731 -8.05 -35.38 3.24
N LEU A 732 -9.09 -34.98 3.97
CA LEU A 732 -8.93 -34.43 5.32
C LEU A 732 -8.25 -35.44 6.27
N LYS A 733 -8.56 -36.73 6.13
CA LYS A 733 -7.89 -37.84 6.82
C LYS A 733 -6.42 -37.97 6.46
N ILE A 734 -6.03 -37.80 5.19
CA ILE A 734 -4.60 -37.77 4.78
C ILE A 734 -3.86 -36.66 5.52
N PHE A 735 -4.51 -35.51 5.73
CA PHE A 735 -3.98 -34.40 6.53
C PHE A 735 -4.13 -34.58 8.05
N GLY A 736 -4.58 -35.76 8.51
CA GLY A 736 -4.65 -36.12 9.92
C GLY A 736 -5.98 -35.79 10.62
N PHE A 737 -7.03 -35.44 9.88
CA PHE A 737 -8.32 -35.06 10.45
C PHE A 737 -9.39 -36.15 10.22
N GLY A 738 -9.93 -36.68 11.31
CA GLY A 738 -10.99 -37.69 11.27
C GLY A 738 -10.57 -39.03 10.69
N ASP A 739 -11.56 -39.85 10.32
CA ASP A 739 -11.39 -41.21 9.80
C ASP A 739 -11.72 -41.35 8.31
N GLY A 740 -12.13 -40.26 7.67
CA GLY A 740 -12.56 -40.21 6.27
C GLY A 740 -14.07 -40.22 6.06
N GLU A 741 -14.86 -40.46 7.13
CA GLU A 741 -16.32 -40.45 7.02
C GLU A 741 -16.87 -39.00 6.94
N PRO A 742 -17.78 -38.70 5.99
CA PRO A 742 -18.33 -37.36 5.86
C PRO A 742 -19.25 -36.95 7.02
N ASP A 743 -18.77 -36.05 7.88
CA ASP A 743 -19.60 -35.38 8.90
C ASP A 743 -19.23 -33.90 9.02
N MET A 744 -20.13 -33.01 8.56
CA MET A 744 -19.94 -31.57 8.65
C MET A 744 -19.98 -31.02 10.07
N ASN A 745 -20.42 -31.77 11.08
CA ASN A 745 -20.44 -31.34 12.49
C ASN A 745 -19.24 -31.84 13.30
N SER A 746 -18.34 -32.59 12.66
CA SER A 746 -17.11 -33.11 13.26
C SER A 746 -15.93 -32.15 13.07
N GLU A 747 -14.78 -32.48 13.67
CA GLU A 747 -13.52 -31.74 13.50
C GLU A 747 -13.09 -31.57 12.02
N PRO A 748 -13.07 -32.61 11.15
CA PRO A 748 -12.81 -32.39 9.72
C PRO A 748 -13.87 -31.48 9.06
N GLY A 749 -15.13 -31.54 9.51
CA GLY A 749 -16.17 -30.61 9.10
C GLY A 749 -15.87 -29.15 9.49
N ASP A 750 -15.27 -28.92 10.65
CA ASP A 750 -14.78 -27.61 11.09
C ASP A 750 -13.65 -27.10 10.19
N VAL A 751 -12.67 -27.96 9.88
CA VAL A 751 -11.58 -27.64 8.97
C VAL A 751 -12.13 -27.24 7.60
N LEU A 752 -13.03 -28.04 7.02
CA LEU A 752 -13.66 -27.76 5.74
C LEU A 752 -14.47 -26.46 5.74
N TYR A 753 -15.22 -26.19 6.80
CA TYR A 753 -15.92 -24.92 6.97
C TYR A 753 -14.95 -23.73 6.93
N ILE A 754 -13.80 -23.83 7.61
CA ILE A 754 -12.78 -22.78 7.62
C ILE A 754 -12.04 -22.66 6.29
N ILE A 755 -11.87 -23.73 5.50
CA ILE A 755 -11.34 -23.65 4.12
C ILE A 755 -12.23 -22.72 3.27
N TYR A 756 -13.54 -22.96 3.27
CA TYR A 756 -14.49 -22.13 2.51
C TYR A 756 -14.58 -20.69 3.05
N LEU A 757 -14.68 -20.53 4.36
CA LEU A 757 -14.75 -19.20 4.99
C LEU A 757 -13.48 -18.38 4.72
N SER A 758 -12.30 -19.03 4.73
CA SER A 758 -11.02 -18.39 4.41
C SER A 758 -10.96 -17.93 2.96
N MET A 759 -11.43 -18.74 2.01
CA MET A 759 -11.49 -18.37 0.59
C MET A 759 -12.39 -17.15 0.36
N ILE A 760 -13.60 -17.14 0.96
CA ILE A 760 -14.56 -16.03 0.86
C ILE A 760 -13.95 -14.75 1.45
N ARG A 761 -13.34 -14.85 2.65
CA ARG A 761 -12.65 -13.72 3.27
C ARG A 761 -11.50 -13.23 2.40
N ALA A 762 -10.69 -14.13 1.86
CA ALA A 762 -9.55 -13.78 1.02
C ALA A 762 -10.01 -13.03 -0.23
N GLY A 763 -11.09 -13.48 -0.90
CA GLY A 763 -11.69 -12.79 -2.03
C GLY A 763 -12.22 -11.40 -1.67
N LEU A 764 -12.73 -11.21 -0.45
CA LEU A 764 -13.23 -9.91 0.00
C LEU A 764 -12.09 -8.92 0.23
N VAL A 765 -11.05 -9.33 0.96
CA VAL A 765 -9.90 -8.48 1.26
C VAL A 765 -9.02 -8.23 0.04
N SER A 766 -9.13 -9.05 -1.01
CA SER A 766 -8.42 -8.86 -2.28
C SER A 766 -8.66 -7.50 -2.92
N LEU A 767 -9.78 -6.82 -2.63
CA LEU A 767 -10.08 -5.48 -3.16
C LEU A 767 -9.05 -4.42 -2.78
N GLU A 768 -8.24 -4.67 -1.75
CA GLU A 768 -7.03 -3.89 -1.47
C GLU A 768 -6.13 -3.79 -2.72
N TYR A 769 -5.99 -4.88 -3.48
CA TYR A 769 -5.12 -5.02 -4.65
C TYR A 769 -5.81 -4.66 -5.97
N TRP A 770 -7.05 -4.20 -5.95
CA TRP A 770 -7.69 -3.66 -7.14
C TRP A 770 -7.51 -2.14 -7.19
N ASP A 771 -7.02 -1.64 -8.33
CA ASP A 771 -6.83 -0.21 -8.57
C ASP A 771 -8.08 0.39 -9.23
N PRO A 772 -8.78 1.35 -8.57
CA PRO A 772 -9.97 1.98 -9.12
C PRO A 772 -9.73 2.83 -10.36
N GLU A 773 -8.53 3.39 -10.53
CA GLU A 773 -8.22 4.29 -11.63
C GLU A 773 -7.99 3.52 -12.94
N SER A 774 -7.06 2.57 -12.92
CA SER A 774 -6.78 1.71 -14.09
C SER A 774 -7.78 0.57 -14.26
N LYS A 775 -8.60 0.28 -13.24
CA LYS A 775 -9.51 -0.87 -13.15
C LYS A 775 -8.80 -2.22 -13.29
N LYS A 776 -7.53 -2.28 -12.88
CA LYS A 776 -6.69 -3.48 -12.95
C LYS A 776 -6.49 -4.09 -11.58
N TRP A 777 -6.28 -5.40 -11.57
CA TRP A 777 -5.83 -6.15 -10.42
C TRP A 777 -4.31 -6.15 -10.36
N GLY A 778 -3.75 -5.85 -9.20
CA GLY A 778 -2.30 -5.83 -8.95
C GLY A 778 -1.72 -7.16 -8.46
N GLN A 779 -2.54 -8.19 -8.22
CA GLN A 779 -2.10 -9.50 -7.74
C GLN A 779 -3.02 -10.61 -8.29
N ALA A 780 -2.41 -11.64 -8.90
CA ALA A 780 -3.09 -12.73 -9.62
C ALA A 780 -4.00 -13.60 -8.74
N HIS A 781 -3.50 -14.13 -7.63
CA HIS A 781 -4.29 -14.88 -6.64
C HIS A 781 -5.42 -14.04 -6.04
N SER A 782 -5.22 -12.73 -5.83
CA SER A 782 -6.23 -11.84 -5.27
C SER A 782 -7.40 -11.70 -6.22
N GLN A 783 -7.12 -11.51 -7.52
CA GLN A 783 -8.14 -11.51 -8.56
C GLN A 783 -8.87 -12.87 -8.65
N ALA A 784 -8.12 -13.98 -8.59
CA ALA A 784 -8.68 -15.34 -8.57
C ALA A 784 -9.63 -15.55 -7.38
N ARG A 785 -9.21 -15.22 -6.17
CA ARG A 785 -10.01 -15.35 -4.94
C ARG A 785 -11.25 -14.47 -4.97
N PHE A 786 -11.16 -13.25 -5.54
CA PHE A 786 -12.33 -12.41 -5.76
C PHE A 786 -13.32 -13.05 -6.74
N SER A 787 -12.81 -13.70 -7.79
CA SER A 787 -13.61 -14.48 -8.74
C SER A 787 -14.38 -15.61 -8.05
N ILE A 788 -13.70 -16.34 -7.16
CA ILE A 788 -14.29 -17.44 -6.38
C ILE A 788 -15.31 -16.91 -5.36
N LEU A 789 -15.04 -15.77 -4.71
CA LEU A 789 -16.02 -15.06 -3.89
C LEU A 789 -17.29 -14.75 -4.68
N LYS A 790 -17.18 -14.22 -5.91
CA LYS A 790 -18.34 -13.96 -6.77
C LYS A 790 -19.07 -15.24 -7.17
N CYS A 791 -18.36 -16.35 -7.36
CA CYS A 791 -18.96 -17.67 -7.58
C CYS A 791 -19.82 -18.08 -6.37
N PHE A 792 -19.30 -17.98 -5.15
CA PHE A 792 -20.05 -18.33 -3.93
C PHE A 792 -21.23 -17.40 -3.65
N LEU A 793 -21.07 -16.08 -3.86
CA LEU A 793 -22.17 -15.12 -3.72
C LEU A 793 -23.28 -15.33 -4.78
N GLY A 794 -22.91 -15.85 -5.96
CA GLY A 794 -23.84 -16.19 -7.03
C GLY A 794 -24.49 -17.58 -6.88
N ALA A 795 -24.05 -18.38 -5.92
CA ALA A 795 -24.60 -19.71 -5.67
C ALA A 795 -26.05 -19.62 -5.12
N PRO A 796 -26.92 -20.60 -5.45
CA PRO A 796 -28.31 -20.58 -5.02
C PRO A 796 -28.46 -20.78 -3.50
N ASP A 797 -29.71 -20.74 -3.03
CA ASP A 797 -30.10 -21.06 -1.65
C ASP A 797 -29.41 -20.24 -0.55
N ASN A 798 -28.94 -19.04 -0.90
CA ASN A 798 -28.27 -18.13 0.02
C ASN A 798 -27.01 -18.75 0.66
N PHE A 799 -26.28 -19.59 -0.09
CA PHE A 799 -25.08 -20.29 0.40
C PHE A 799 -24.05 -19.34 1.05
N CYS A 800 -23.75 -18.22 0.39
CA CYS A 800 -22.84 -17.20 0.89
C CYS A 800 -23.45 -15.80 0.74
N LYS A 801 -23.28 -14.95 1.76
CA LYS A 801 -23.75 -13.56 1.77
C LYS A 801 -22.80 -12.64 2.50
N LEU A 802 -22.90 -11.36 2.17
CA LEU A 802 -22.29 -10.27 2.93
C LEU A 802 -23.38 -9.63 3.81
N ASN A 803 -23.24 -9.72 5.12
CA ASN A 803 -24.16 -9.16 6.10
C ASN A 803 -23.66 -7.80 6.59
N TYR A 804 -24.52 -6.79 6.55
CA TYR A 804 -24.26 -5.44 7.06
C TYR A 804 -25.60 -4.75 7.35
N ARG A 805 -25.63 -3.90 8.38
CA ARG A 805 -26.79 -3.08 8.75
C ARG A 805 -26.51 -1.61 8.51
N ASN A 806 -25.27 -1.18 8.64
CA ASN A 806 -24.87 0.21 8.48
C ASN A 806 -24.70 0.53 6.99
N GLY A 807 -25.16 1.72 6.57
CA GLY A 807 -25.06 2.18 5.19
C GLY A 807 -23.61 2.46 4.72
N ASP A 808 -22.67 2.56 5.66
CA ASP A 808 -21.24 2.71 5.43
C ASP A 808 -20.45 1.39 5.46
N LEU A 809 -21.15 0.26 5.69
CA LEU A 809 -20.59 -1.10 5.75
C LEU A 809 -19.59 -1.31 6.91
N SER A 810 -19.60 -0.45 7.93
CA SER A 810 -18.70 -0.57 9.09
C SER A 810 -18.88 -1.85 9.92
N ASP A 811 -20.05 -2.50 9.82
CA ASP A 811 -20.40 -3.74 10.50
C ASP A 811 -20.39 -4.97 9.56
N LEU A 812 -19.73 -4.86 8.42
CA LEU A 812 -19.68 -5.90 7.40
C LEU A 812 -19.08 -7.22 7.94
N THR A 813 -19.84 -8.30 7.81
CA THR A 813 -19.42 -9.67 8.13
C THR A 813 -19.81 -10.64 7.02
N ILE A 814 -19.07 -11.74 6.89
CA ILE A 814 -19.36 -12.83 5.98
C ILE A 814 -20.34 -13.80 6.65
N SER A 815 -21.30 -14.30 5.88
CA SER A 815 -22.22 -15.35 6.29
C SER A 815 -22.09 -16.53 5.33
N LEU A 816 -21.78 -17.70 5.87
CA LEU A 816 -21.61 -18.95 5.14
C LEU A 816 -22.50 -20.04 5.75
N ASP A 817 -23.31 -20.70 4.93
CA ASP A 817 -24.14 -21.82 5.40
C ASP A 817 -23.33 -23.13 5.39
N ARG A 818 -22.88 -23.56 6.58
CA ARG A 818 -22.10 -24.79 6.78
C ARG A 818 -22.77 -26.02 6.15
N SER A 819 -24.08 -26.17 6.27
CA SER A 819 -24.81 -27.37 5.84
C SER A 819 -24.83 -27.56 4.31
N LYS A 820 -24.53 -26.48 3.58
CA LYS A 820 -24.61 -26.43 2.12
C LYS A 820 -23.25 -26.52 1.42
N ILE A 821 -22.15 -26.64 2.17
CA ILE A 821 -20.80 -26.68 1.59
C ILE A 821 -20.63 -27.87 0.64
N THR A 822 -20.92 -29.09 1.10
CA THR A 822 -20.73 -30.32 0.32
C THR A 822 -21.76 -30.52 -0.79
N THR A 823 -22.81 -29.69 -0.83
CA THR A 823 -23.89 -29.77 -1.81
C THR A 823 -23.87 -28.55 -2.75
N VAL A 824 -24.42 -27.42 -2.32
CA VAL A 824 -24.55 -26.20 -3.13
C VAL A 824 -23.18 -25.57 -3.40
N GLY A 825 -22.34 -25.44 -2.38
CA GLY A 825 -21.02 -24.82 -2.49
C GLY A 825 -20.09 -25.60 -3.41
N ARG A 826 -20.01 -26.92 -3.21
CA ARG A 826 -19.25 -27.84 -4.05
C ARG A 826 -19.74 -27.83 -5.50
N LYS A 827 -21.05 -27.91 -5.74
CA LYS A 827 -21.60 -27.88 -7.10
C LYS A 827 -21.27 -26.57 -7.82
N ALA A 828 -21.42 -25.44 -7.13
CA ALA A 828 -21.13 -24.13 -7.70
C ALA A 828 -19.65 -24.01 -8.12
N ILE A 829 -18.73 -24.49 -7.28
CA ILE A 829 -17.30 -24.44 -7.59
C ILE A 829 -16.91 -25.44 -8.69
N GLU A 830 -17.50 -26.64 -8.70
CA GLU A 830 -17.26 -27.64 -9.75
C GLU A 830 -17.74 -27.16 -11.13
N ASP A 831 -18.90 -26.50 -11.19
CA ASP A 831 -19.42 -25.92 -12.44
C ASP A 831 -18.55 -24.77 -12.95
N TYR A 832 -18.01 -23.97 -12.03
CA TYR A 832 -17.10 -22.88 -12.39
C TYR A 832 -15.75 -23.44 -12.85
N LEU A 833 -15.21 -24.40 -12.11
CA LEU A 833 -13.98 -25.11 -12.41
C LEU A 833 -14.03 -25.83 -13.76
N GLN A 834 -15.13 -26.53 -14.07
CA GLN A 834 -15.30 -27.20 -15.37
C GLN A 834 -15.22 -26.20 -16.52
N LYS A 835 -15.82 -25.01 -16.39
CA LYS A 835 -15.70 -23.96 -17.41
C LYS A 835 -14.27 -23.47 -17.55
N LEU A 836 -13.61 -23.15 -16.43
CA LEU A 836 -12.23 -22.69 -16.43
C LEU A 836 -11.31 -23.70 -17.12
N HIS A 837 -11.43 -24.96 -16.72
CA HIS A 837 -10.59 -26.05 -17.19
C HIS A 837 -10.79 -26.33 -18.68
N ILE A 838 -12.04 -26.40 -19.15
CA ILE A 838 -12.32 -26.71 -20.56
C ILE A 838 -11.85 -25.59 -21.48
N TYR A 839 -12.11 -24.32 -21.16
CA TYR A 839 -11.63 -23.21 -21.99
C TYR A 839 -10.09 -23.13 -22.02
N LYS A 840 -9.43 -23.40 -20.89
CA LYS A 840 -7.96 -23.54 -20.86
C LYS A 840 -7.49 -24.69 -21.75
N SER A 841 -8.10 -25.86 -21.63
CA SER A 841 -7.67 -27.07 -22.34
C SER A 841 -7.84 -26.97 -23.85
N THR A 842 -8.86 -26.27 -24.34
CA THR A 842 -9.17 -26.12 -25.76
C THR A 842 -8.62 -24.84 -26.40
N ALA A 843 -7.78 -24.07 -25.69
CA ALA A 843 -7.29 -22.77 -26.16
C ALA A 843 -8.43 -21.77 -26.51
N ASP A 844 -9.61 -21.89 -25.89
CA ASP A 844 -10.76 -21.01 -26.16
C ASP A 844 -10.61 -19.68 -25.40
N PHE A 845 -9.75 -18.82 -25.94
CA PHE A 845 -9.49 -17.50 -25.39
C PHE A 845 -10.76 -16.65 -25.31
N THR A 846 -11.63 -16.71 -26.32
CA THR A 846 -12.81 -15.85 -26.40
C THR A 846 -13.80 -16.15 -25.27
N ALA A 847 -14.15 -17.42 -25.08
CA ALA A 847 -15.06 -17.80 -23.99
C ALA A 847 -14.40 -17.68 -22.62
N GLY A 848 -13.13 -18.09 -22.50
CA GLY A 848 -12.36 -18.03 -21.27
C GLY A 848 -12.17 -16.60 -20.77
N SER A 849 -11.69 -15.69 -21.64
CA SER A 849 -11.48 -14.28 -21.27
C SER A 849 -12.78 -13.58 -20.90
N LYS A 850 -13.89 -13.86 -21.60
CA LYS A 850 -15.21 -13.32 -21.26
C LYS A 850 -15.66 -13.78 -19.87
N LEU A 851 -15.65 -15.09 -19.61
CA LEU A 851 -16.03 -15.65 -18.31
C LEU A 851 -15.20 -15.01 -17.19
N TYR A 852 -13.88 -14.96 -17.38
CA TYR A 852 -12.98 -14.47 -16.34
C TYR A 852 -13.10 -12.96 -16.12
N ALA A 853 -13.29 -12.17 -17.18
CA ALA A 853 -13.58 -10.75 -17.07
C ALA A 853 -14.88 -10.49 -16.29
N ASP A 854 -15.94 -11.24 -16.58
CA ASP A 854 -17.23 -11.10 -15.88
C ASP A 854 -17.11 -11.46 -14.39
N MET A 855 -16.39 -12.54 -14.08
CA MET A 855 -16.21 -13.02 -12.70
C MET A 855 -15.20 -12.19 -11.90
N THR A 856 -14.31 -11.46 -12.55
CA THR A 856 -13.33 -10.57 -11.90
C THR A 856 -13.70 -9.08 -12.01
N TYR A 857 -14.84 -8.77 -12.62
CA TYR A 857 -15.36 -7.41 -12.71
C TYR A 857 -15.74 -6.87 -11.33
N VAL A 858 -15.12 -5.74 -10.99
CA VAL A 858 -15.39 -4.94 -9.79
C VAL A 858 -16.32 -3.80 -10.18
N GLU A 859 -17.57 -3.84 -9.70
CA GLU A 859 -18.50 -2.73 -9.92
C GLU A 859 -18.01 -1.49 -9.16
N PRO A 860 -17.84 -0.33 -9.83
CA PRO A 860 -17.15 0.82 -9.25
C PRO A 860 -17.75 1.38 -7.96
N ASP A 861 -19.07 1.44 -7.82
CA ASP A 861 -19.72 2.16 -6.71
C ASP A 861 -19.78 1.34 -5.43
N PHE A 862 -20.31 0.13 -5.48
CA PHE A 862 -20.44 -0.74 -4.31
C PHE A 862 -19.11 -1.40 -3.99
N TRP A 863 -18.51 -2.13 -4.93
CA TRP A 863 -17.29 -2.87 -4.69
C TRP A 863 -16.05 -1.97 -4.69
N GLY A 864 -15.88 -1.15 -5.75
CA GLY A 864 -14.69 -0.34 -5.96
C GLY A 864 -14.54 0.86 -5.01
N ASN A 865 -15.65 1.43 -4.55
CA ASN A 865 -15.66 2.59 -3.66
C ASN A 865 -16.04 2.21 -2.22
N LYS A 866 -17.29 1.78 -1.96
CA LYS A 866 -17.78 1.60 -0.58
C LYS A 866 -17.10 0.45 0.15
N LEU A 867 -17.13 -0.73 -0.43
CA LEU A 867 -16.66 -1.94 0.23
C LEU A 867 -15.13 -2.01 0.23
N ARG A 868 -14.46 -1.57 -0.85
CA ARG A 868 -13.01 -1.36 -0.85
C ARG A 868 -12.56 -0.37 0.22
N ALA A 869 -13.29 0.73 0.47
CA ALA A 869 -12.94 1.65 1.54
C ALA A 869 -12.96 0.97 2.93
N GLN A 870 -13.91 0.07 3.19
CA GLN A 870 -13.92 -0.72 4.42
C GLN A 870 -12.79 -1.75 4.48
N VAL A 871 -12.45 -2.39 3.35
CA VAL A 871 -11.28 -3.28 3.26
C VAL A 871 -10.00 -2.53 3.60
N LEU A 872 -9.78 -1.36 3.01
CA LEU A 872 -8.61 -0.52 3.28
C LEU A 872 -8.59 0.00 4.73
N GLN A 873 -9.75 0.36 5.28
CA GLN A 873 -9.85 0.80 6.68
C GLN A 873 -9.51 -0.31 7.67
N ASN A 874 -9.79 -1.57 7.32
CA ASN A 874 -9.50 -2.75 8.15
C ASN A 874 -8.22 -3.48 7.72
N LYS A 875 -7.43 -2.90 6.81
CA LYS A 875 -6.15 -3.47 6.37
C LYS A 875 -5.27 -3.77 7.58
N GLN A 876 -4.74 -5.00 7.62
CA GLN A 876 -3.78 -5.38 8.65
C GLN A 876 -2.36 -4.99 8.20
N PRO A 877 -1.51 -4.48 9.09
CA PRO A 877 -0.09 -4.29 8.81
C PRO A 877 0.53 -5.60 8.31
N ARG A 878 1.46 -5.49 7.35
CA ARG A 878 2.20 -6.67 6.88
C ARG A 878 3.07 -7.20 8.03
N LYS A 879 3.19 -8.52 8.08
CA LYS A 879 3.98 -9.22 9.09
C LYS A 879 5.46 -8.95 8.87
N VAL A 880 6.17 -8.62 9.94
CA VAL A 880 7.64 -8.65 10.00
C VAL A 880 8.05 -9.78 10.93
N PHE A 881 9.07 -10.54 10.53
CA PHE A 881 9.44 -11.79 11.18
C PHE A 881 10.65 -11.59 12.08
N VAL A 882 10.47 -11.86 13.38
CA VAL A 882 11.59 -12.02 14.30
C VAL A 882 12.15 -13.41 14.08
N GLN A 883 13.40 -13.44 13.59
CA GLN A 883 14.10 -14.67 13.23
C GLN A 883 15.08 -15.08 14.32
N ALA A 884 15.29 -16.38 14.48
CA ALA A 884 16.28 -16.91 15.40
C ALA A 884 17.71 -16.64 14.91
N ASN A 885 18.66 -16.64 15.85
CA ASN A 885 20.09 -16.62 15.54
C ASN A 885 20.72 -17.94 15.98
N THR A 886 21.74 -18.37 15.25
CA THR A 886 22.59 -19.50 15.63
C THR A 886 23.96 -19.01 16.06
N PHE A 887 24.51 -19.61 17.12
CA PHE A 887 25.81 -19.26 17.69
C PHE A 887 26.69 -20.50 17.78
N GLU A 888 27.96 -20.35 17.40
CA GLU A 888 28.98 -21.37 17.57
C GLU A 888 29.72 -21.15 18.89
N ASP A 889 29.75 -22.17 19.75
CA ASP A 889 30.59 -22.18 20.94
C ASP A 889 32.05 -22.38 20.53
N PRO A 890 32.97 -21.43 20.83
CA PRO A 890 34.35 -21.50 20.39
C PRO A 890 35.17 -22.61 21.07
N VAL A 891 34.68 -23.20 22.17
CA VAL A 891 35.35 -24.27 22.92
C VAL A 891 34.77 -25.64 22.54
N THR A 892 33.45 -25.76 22.54
CA THR A 892 32.78 -27.05 22.30
C THR A 892 32.40 -27.27 20.85
N ASP A 893 32.54 -26.25 20.00
CA ASP A 893 32.23 -26.29 18.57
C ASP A 893 30.73 -26.58 18.29
N LYS A 894 29.91 -26.54 19.35
CA LYS A 894 28.47 -26.78 19.33
C LYS A 894 27.72 -25.56 18.83
N ILE A 895 26.76 -25.79 17.93
CA ILE A 895 25.83 -24.75 17.49
C ILE A 895 24.63 -24.70 18.44
N THR A 896 24.31 -23.52 18.96
CA THR A 896 23.11 -23.24 19.73
C THR A 896 22.17 -22.33 18.96
N LEU A 897 20.87 -22.43 19.25
CA LEU A 897 19.83 -21.59 18.68
C LEU A 897 19.29 -20.66 19.76
N THR A 898 19.12 -19.38 19.44
CA THR A 898 18.42 -18.42 20.29
C THR A 898 17.23 -17.86 19.52
N GLU A 899 16.03 -18.10 20.05
CA GLU A 899 14.80 -17.47 19.60
C GLU A 899 14.53 -16.19 20.40
N TYR A 900 13.77 -15.28 19.81
CA TYR A 900 13.47 -13.96 20.38
C TYR A 900 11.96 -13.73 20.46
N GLU A 901 11.55 -12.91 21.42
CA GLU A 901 10.15 -12.53 21.59
C GLU A 901 9.65 -11.70 20.38
N PRO A 902 8.39 -11.88 19.94
CA PRO A 902 7.80 -11.13 18.83
C PRO A 902 7.38 -9.71 19.27
N THR A 903 8.32 -8.93 19.79
CA THR A 903 8.14 -7.53 20.20
C THR A 903 9.12 -6.61 19.45
N PRO A 904 8.90 -5.29 19.44
CA PRO A 904 9.86 -4.36 18.85
C PRO A 904 11.28 -4.51 19.41
N GLU A 905 11.40 -4.71 20.73
CA GLU A 905 12.67 -4.94 21.42
C GLU A 905 13.30 -6.27 21.04
N GLY A 906 12.49 -7.33 20.93
CA GLY A 906 12.95 -8.65 20.48
C GLY A 906 13.47 -8.63 19.04
N MET A 907 12.80 -7.87 18.15
CA MET A 907 13.28 -7.62 16.79
C MET A 907 14.66 -6.94 16.82
N ILE A 908 14.81 -5.82 17.54
CA ILE A 908 16.09 -5.10 17.61
C ILE A 908 17.19 -5.97 18.23
N LYS A 909 16.87 -6.70 19.31
CA LYS A 909 17.78 -7.64 19.95
C LYS A 909 18.27 -8.70 18.97
N SER A 910 17.37 -9.30 18.18
CA SER A 910 17.75 -10.33 17.21
C SER A 910 18.75 -9.80 16.17
N TYR A 911 18.56 -8.60 15.63
CA TYR A 911 19.52 -8.00 14.69
C TYR A 911 20.83 -7.57 15.36
N ALA A 912 20.79 -7.07 16.60
CA ALA A 912 21.99 -6.66 17.31
C ALA A 912 22.89 -7.83 17.68
N GLU A 913 22.31 -8.94 18.14
CA GLU A 913 23.06 -10.17 18.46
C GLU A 913 23.50 -10.94 17.20
N ARG A 914 22.87 -10.70 16.05
CA ARG A 914 23.31 -11.22 14.75
C ARG A 914 24.69 -10.68 14.36
N ASN A 915 25.07 -9.51 14.86
CA ASN A 915 26.42 -8.93 14.72
C ASN A 915 26.90 -8.85 13.26
N ILE A 916 26.18 -8.07 12.45
CA ILE A 916 26.43 -7.83 11.01
C ILE A 916 26.90 -6.40 10.75
#